data_AF-A0A1S3KW39-F1
#
_entry.id   AF-A0A1S3KW39-F1
#
_cell.length_a   1.000
_cell.length_b   1.000
_cell.length_c   1.000
_cell.angle_alpha   90.00
_cell.angle_beta   90.00
_cell.angle_gamma   90.00
#
_symmetry.space_group_name_H-M   'P 1'
#
loop_
_entity.id
_entity.type
_entity.pdbx_description
1 polymer ?
#
loop_
_entity_poly.entity_id
_entity_poly.type
_entity_poly.pdbx_seq_one_letter_code
_entity_poly.pdbx_strand_id
1 'polypeptide(L)'
;MEKLVQSQTTVLAMDQVPRVTIAQGYDALSSMANIAGYKAVVLAANHFGRFFTGQITAAGKVPPAKVLVIGGGVAGLAAAGAAKSMGAIVRGFDTRPAALEQFKSFGAEPLEVHIKESGDGVGGYAKEMSPEFIAAEMELFAKQCKDVDILITTALIPGKRAPILIKTEMVESMKDGSVVVDLAAEAGGNIETTKPGELHVHKGVTHIGFTDLPSRMPTQASTLYSNNVLKLLKAISPDKDYFHFEPKEEFDHGTLDHVIRGTMVMQEGRSLFPSPQPKTQPPAAPVKQKSVAELAAEKAAVVSPFQKTLTNAGVYTAGLSTCLALGLAAPNAAFTQMVTTFGLAGIVGYHTVWGVTPALHSPLMSVTNAISGLTAVGGLVLMGGGLHPSSFPEGLALAAAFVSSINIAGGFMITQRMLDMFKRPTDPPEYNYLYGLPIGVFIGGYGASVAAGFHIEQMMYLGSGMCCVGALAGLSSQGTSRLGNALGMMGVAGGIAATLGSLKPSPELLAQMSAAMATGGTLGLTIAKRIEITDLPQLVAAFHSLVGLAAVLTCVAEYMIEYPHLDVHPAANMVKTVAYLGTYIGGVTFSGSLVAYGKLQGVLNSAPLMLPGRHMMNAGLMTASVGGMIPFMLSADYATGMGCLVGVSGLSTIMGVTLTMAIGGADMPVVITVLNSYSGWALCAEGFLLDNNLMTIVGALIGSSGAILSYIMCVAMNRSLPNVILGGFGTSSTAGGKPMEITGTHTEVNVDQSIELIKEANSIIITPGWGLCAAKAQYPIADMVKMLVEQGKSVR
;
A
#
# COMPACT_ATOMS: atom_id res chain seq x y z
N MET A 1 -14.11 4.52 59.71
CA MET A 1 -15.52 4.74 59.28
C MET A 1 -16.35 5.44 60.34
N GLU A 2 -16.50 4.89 61.55
CA GLU A 2 -17.35 5.49 62.62
C GLU A 2 -17.05 6.97 62.91
N LYS A 3 -15.76 7.36 62.99
CA LYS A 3 -15.36 8.77 63.18
C LYS A 3 -15.82 9.69 62.02
N LEU A 4 -15.86 9.18 60.79
CA LEU A 4 -16.29 9.95 59.61
C LEU A 4 -17.82 10.08 59.55
N VAL A 5 -18.55 9.06 60.00
CA VAL A 5 -20.02 9.09 60.12
C VAL A 5 -20.48 10.24 61.03
N GLN A 6 -19.79 10.42 62.17
CA GLN A 6 -20.09 11.51 63.12
C GLN A 6 -19.93 12.91 62.50
N SER A 7 -19.08 13.05 61.48
CA SER A 7 -18.83 14.33 60.79
C SER A 7 -19.77 14.62 59.61
N GLN A 8 -20.71 13.71 59.30
CA GLN A 8 -21.67 13.87 58.18
C GLN A 8 -21.01 14.16 56.83
N THR A 9 -19.82 13.59 56.59
CA THR A 9 -19.03 13.85 55.38
C THR A 9 -19.33 12.85 54.26
N THR A 10 -18.87 13.17 53.05
CA THR A 10 -18.90 12.31 51.86
C THR A 10 -17.48 11.84 51.54
N VAL A 11 -17.29 10.54 51.33
CA VAL A 11 -15.96 9.93 51.21
C VAL A 11 -15.87 9.10 49.92
N LEU A 12 -14.89 9.46 49.09
CA LEU A 12 -14.49 8.70 47.92
C LEU A 12 -13.20 7.92 48.25
N ALA A 13 -13.22 6.62 47.99
CA ALA A 13 -12.14 5.69 48.29
C ALA A 13 -11.41 5.30 46.99
N MET A 14 -10.17 5.75 46.83
CA MET A 14 -9.34 5.46 45.65
C MET A 14 -9.03 3.96 45.48
N ASP A 15 -9.04 3.21 46.58
CA ASP A 15 -8.86 1.75 46.60
C ASP A 15 -10.10 0.98 46.13
N GLN A 16 -11.28 1.62 46.16
CA GLN A 16 -12.55 1.02 45.73
C GLN A 16 -12.93 1.36 44.28
N VAL A 17 -12.06 2.06 43.54
CA VAL A 17 -12.27 2.30 42.10
C VAL A 17 -12.32 0.95 41.37
N PRO A 18 -13.42 0.61 40.65
CA PRO A 18 -13.54 -0.67 39.98
C PRO A 18 -12.58 -0.75 38.79
N ARG A 19 -11.94 -1.92 38.60
CA ARG A 19 -11.00 -2.17 37.49
C ARG A 19 -11.75 -2.47 36.19
N VAL A 20 -12.29 -1.43 35.56
CA VAL A 20 -12.97 -1.47 34.24
C VAL A 20 -12.22 -0.61 33.22
N THR A 21 -12.41 -0.87 31.92
CA THR A 21 -11.67 -0.21 30.82
C THR A 21 -11.68 1.32 30.90
N ILE A 22 -12.85 1.92 31.17
CA ILE A 22 -13.00 3.38 31.26
C ILE A 22 -12.33 4.01 32.49
N ALA A 23 -11.96 3.19 33.49
CA ALA A 23 -11.43 3.63 34.78
C ALA A 23 -9.92 3.43 34.95
N GLN A 24 -9.26 2.78 33.98
CA GLN A 24 -7.83 2.50 34.04
C GLN A 24 -6.96 3.76 34.18
N GLY A 25 -7.43 4.89 33.62
CA GLY A 25 -6.71 6.16 33.66
C GLY A 25 -6.58 6.80 35.05
N TYR A 26 -7.32 6.33 36.04
CA TYR A 26 -7.32 6.84 37.41
C TYR A 26 -7.26 5.73 38.49
N ASP A 27 -6.75 4.55 38.13
CA ASP A 27 -6.47 3.47 39.08
C ASP A 27 -5.17 3.75 39.88
N ALA A 28 -5.35 4.13 41.15
CA ALA A 28 -4.25 4.40 42.06
C ALA A 28 -3.45 3.15 42.43
N LEU A 29 -4.11 2.00 42.62
CA LEU A 29 -3.44 0.76 43.01
C LEU A 29 -2.52 0.25 41.90
N SER A 30 -2.96 0.33 40.64
CA SER A 30 -2.13 0.00 39.48
C SER A 30 -0.92 0.92 39.37
N SER A 31 -1.09 2.22 39.64
CA SER A 31 0.03 3.17 39.65
C SER A 31 1.07 2.86 40.72
N MET A 32 0.62 2.57 41.96
CA MET A 32 1.52 2.21 43.06
C MET A 32 2.20 0.86 42.82
N ALA A 33 1.48 -0.12 42.27
CA ALA A 33 2.03 -1.43 41.91
C ALA A 33 3.12 -1.32 40.83
N ASN A 34 2.92 -0.46 39.81
CA ASN A 34 3.94 -0.21 38.79
C ASN A 34 5.24 0.35 39.41
N ILE A 35 5.12 1.37 40.27
CA ILE A 35 6.26 1.96 40.97
C ILE A 35 6.94 0.92 41.88
N ALA A 36 6.18 0.14 42.64
CA ALA A 36 6.71 -0.89 43.51
C ALA A 36 7.48 -1.95 42.72
N GLY A 37 6.95 -2.39 41.58
CA GLY A 37 7.62 -3.33 40.67
C GLY A 37 8.93 -2.79 40.13
N TYR A 38 8.96 -1.55 39.63
CA TYR A 38 10.19 -0.90 39.18
C TYR A 38 11.21 -0.74 40.33
N LYS A 39 10.75 -0.24 41.48
CA LYS A 39 11.62 0.01 42.64
C LYS A 39 12.19 -1.28 43.21
N ALA A 40 11.45 -2.39 43.16
CA ALA A 40 11.92 -3.72 43.53
C ALA A 40 13.18 -4.10 42.77
N VAL A 41 13.19 -3.92 41.44
CA VAL A 41 14.33 -4.29 40.61
C VAL A 41 15.53 -3.37 40.86
N VAL A 42 15.29 -2.06 41.02
CA VAL A 42 16.38 -1.10 41.35
C VAL A 42 17.02 -1.43 42.69
N LEU A 43 16.22 -1.76 43.71
CA LEU A 43 16.72 -2.18 45.00
C LEU A 43 17.45 -3.53 44.90
N ALA A 44 16.90 -4.49 44.17
CA ALA A 44 17.55 -5.77 43.94
C ALA A 44 18.93 -5.59 43.29
N ALA A 45 19.04 -4.74 42.28
CA ALA A 45 20.31 -4.43 41.62
C ALA A 45 21.32 -3.75 42.56
N ASN A 46 20.88 -2.82 43.41
CA ASN A 46 21.77 -2.15 44.36
C ASN A 46 22.29 -3.09 45.46
N HIS A 47 21.52 -4.10 45.84
CA HIS A 47 21.90 -5.09 46.85
C HIS A 47 22.54 -6.36 46.28
N PHE A 48 22.60 -6.49 44.95
CA PHE A 48 23.19 -7.63 44.27
C PHE A 48 24.60 -7.29 43.78
N GLY A 49 25.61 -8.02 44.27
CA GLY A 49 27.03 -7.71 44.02
C GLY A 49 27.57 -8.04 42.62
N ARG A 50 26.71 -8.35 41.63
CA ARG A 50 27.11 -8.71 40.26
C ARG A 50 26.30 -7.95 39.20
N PHE A 51 26.80 -7.93 37.97
CA PHE A 51 26.10 -7.29 36.86
C PHE A 51 24.80 -8.01 36.47
N PHE A 52 23.79 -7.23 36.09
CA PHE A 52 22.59 -7.75 35.43
C PHE A 52 22.90 -8.16 33.99
N THR A 53 23.55 -7.27 33.23
CA THR A 53 23.95 -7.51 31.85
C THR A 53 25.15 -8.45 31.77
N GLY A 54 25.00 -9.53 31.01
CA GLY A 54 26.12 -10.40 30.65
C GLY A 54 27.02 -9.74 29.62
N GLN A 55 28.33 -9.91 29.75
CA GLN A 55 29.33 -9.33 28.85
C GLN A 55 30.42 -10.35 28.55
N ILE A 56 30.97 -10.28 27.34
CA ILE A 56 32.19 -10.99 26.96
C ILE A 56 33.27 -9.92 26.77
N THR A 57 34.31 -9.98 27.59
CA THR A 57 35.44 -9.04 27.52
C THR A 57 36.75 -9.83 27.40
N ALA A 58 37.86 -9.13 27.18
CA ALA A 58 39.18 -9.75 27.22
C ALA A 58 39.49 -10.43 28.58
N ALA A 59 38.87 -9.95 29.67
CA ALA A 59 39.03 -10.52 31.00
C ALA A 59 38.14 -11.76 31.27
N GLY A 60 37.35 -12.18 30.28
CA GLY A 60 36.49 -13.36 30.37
C GLY A 60 35.00 -13.07 30.16
N LYS A 61 34.21 -14.12 30.26
CA LYS A 61 32.75 -14.09 30.11
C LYS A 61 32.08 -13.95 31.48
N VAL A 62 31.29 -12.89 31.64
CA VAL A 62 30.41 -12.70 32.80
C VAL A 62 28.98 -13.05 32.36
N PRO A 63 28.33 -14.06 32.95
CA PRO A 63 26.95 -14.40 32.62
C PRO A 63 25.98 -13.31 33.11
N PRO A 64 24.84 -13.10 32.42
CA PRO A 64 23.80 -12.20 32.91
C PRO A 64 23.15 -12.75 34.19
N ALA A 65 22.60 -11.85 35.01
CA ALA A 65 21.80 -12.24 36.16
C ALA A 65 20.49 -12.92 35.72
N LYS A 66 20.02 -13.88 36.52
CA LYS A 66 18.73 -14.54 36.34
C LYS A 66 17.74 -14.05 37.38
N VAL A 67 16.64 -13.47 36.93
CA VAL A 67 15.56 -12.92 37.77
C VAL A 67 14.31 -13.75 37.59
N LEU A 68 13.77 -14.29 38.69
CA LEU A 68 12.44 -14.92 38.70
C LEU A 68 11.41 -13.95 39.27
N VAL A 69 10.31 -13.77 38.56
CA VAL A 69 9.15 -12.99 39.00
C VAL A 69 7.96 -13.94 39.20
N ILE A 70 7.43 -13.97 40.43
CA ILE A 70 6.25 -14.79 40.79
C ILE A 70 5.04 -13.86 40.92
N GLY A 71 4.09 -14.00 40.01
CA GLY A 71 2.91 -13.16 39.84
C GLY A 71 3.08 -12.17 38.69
N GLY A 72 2.22 -12.27 37.67
CA GLY A 72 2.13 -11.40 36.48
C GLY A 72 1.03 -10.36 36.61
N GLY A 73 0.95 -9.71 37.77
CA GLY A 73 0.15 -8.49 37.95
C GLY A 73 0.88 -7.25 37.44
N VAL A 74 0.34 -6.05 37.72
CA VAL A 74 0.97 -4.79 37.30
C VAL A 74 2.41 -4.65 37.85
N ALA A 75 2.62 -5.00 39.12
CA ALA A 75 3.95 -4.96 39.73
C ALA A 75 4.91 -5.98 39.11
N GLY A 76 4.45 -7.21 38.89
CA GLY A 76 5.26 -8.27 38.29
C GLY A 76 5.69 -7.96 36.87
N LEU A 77 4.78 -7.44 36.03
CA LEU A 77 5.12 -7.03 34.67
C LEU A 77 6.05 -5.81 34.65
N ALA A 78 5.85 -4.84 35.55
CA ALA A 78 6.78 -3.71 35.70
C ALA A 78 8.18 -4.19 36.11
N ALA A 79 8.27 -5.16 37.03
CA ALA A 79 9.53 -5.76 37.43
C ALA A 79 10.18 -6.55 36.28
N ALA A 80 9.40 -7.34 35.54
CA ALA A 80 9.90 -8.08 34.39
C ALA A 80 10.44 -7.15 33.29
N GLY A 81 9.71 -6.10 32.95
CA GLY A 81 10.14 -5.09 31.97
C GLY A 81 11.41 -4.36 32.39
N ALA A 82 11.49 -3.93 33.66
CA ALA A 82 12.66 -3.25 34.20
C ALA A 82 13.90 -4.16 34.28
N ALA A 83 13.75 -5.41 34.74
CA ALA A 83 14.85 -6.37 34.80
C ALA A 83 15.35 -6.74 33.40
N LYS A 84 14.43 -6.93 32.44
CA LYS A 84 14.76 -7.26 31.05
C LYS A 84 15.50 -6.12 30.36
N SER A 85 15.04 -4.87 30.52
CA SER A 85 15.70 -3.71 29.92
C SER A 85 17.09 -3.45 30.50
N MET A 86 17.32 -3.83 31.76
CA MET A 86 18.64 -3.83 32.39
C MET A 86 19.55 -5.01 32.00
N GLY A 87 19.12 -5.88 31.07
CA GLY A 87 19.98 -6.92 30.49
C GLY A 87 19.98 -8.26 31.22
N ALA A 88 19.11 -8.45 32.22
CA ALA A 88 18.96 -9.74 32.89
C ALA A 88 18.10 -10.73 32.08
N ILE A 89 18.26 -12.01 32.37
CA ILE A 89 17.33 -13.05 31.92
C ILE A 89 16.16 -13.08 32.92
N VAL A 90 14.95 -12.86 32.42
CA VAL A 90 13.74 -12.87 33.25
C VAL A 90 12.95 -14.14 32.99
N ARG A 91 12.59 -14.83 34.07
CA ARG A 91 11.62 -15.93 34.09
C ARG A 91 10.40 -15.47 34.86
N GLY A 92 9.21 -15.72 34.34
CA GLY A 92 7.95 -15.29 34.95
C GLY A 92 7.01 -16.46 35.18
N PHE A 93 6.31 -16.47 36.30
CA PHE A 93 5.25 -17.44 36.59
C PHE A 93 3.98 -16.72 37.06
N ASP A 94 2.82 -17.16 36.58
CA ASP A 94 1.49 -16.77 37.06
C ASP A 94 0.53 -17.93 36.80
N THR A 95 -0.51 -18.07 37.63
CA THR A 95 -1.52 -19.12 37.49
C THR A 95 -2.52 -18.84 36.36
N ARG A 96 -2.56 -17.61 35.84
CA ARG A 96 -3.45 -17.17 34.76
C ARG A 96 -2.73 -17.26 33.41
N PRO A 97 -3.30 -17.95 32.41
CA PRO A 97 -2.70 -18.05 31.07
C PRO A 97 -2.45 -16.69 30.40
N ALA A 98 -3.35 -15.72 30.58
CA ALA A 98 -3.22 -14.38 30.00
C ALA A 98 -1.97 -13.64 30.52
N ALA A 99 -1.59 -13.85 31.78
CA ALA A 99 -0.40 -13.23 32.37
C ALA A 99 0.89 -13.88 31.84
N LEU A 100 0.88 -15.18 31.52
CA LEU A 100 2.01 -15.86 30.87
C LEU A 100 2.24 -15.36 29.44
N GLU A 101 1.17 -15.13 28.67
CA GLU A 101 1.27 -14.47 27.36
C GLU A 101 1.86 -13.05 27.47
N GLN A 102 1.48 -12.31 28.52
CA GLN A 102 2.06 -10.99 28.80
C GLN A 102 3.54 -11.09 29.16
N PHE A 103 3.96 -12.02 30.02
CA PHE A 103 5.40 -12.24 30.29
C PHE A 103 6.18 -12.53 29.01
N LYS A 104 5.64 -13.37 28.12
CA LYS A 104 6.25 -13.68 26.82
C LYS A 104 6.36 -12.43 25.93
N SER A 105 5.34 -11.58 25.90
CA SER A 105 5.35 -10.30 25.18
C SER A 105 6.43 -9.34 25.71
N PHE A 106 6.68 -9.36 27.02
CA PHE A 106 7.77 -8.61 27.67
C PHE A 106 9.16 -9.25 27.51
N GLY A 107 9.27 -10.36 26.77
CA GLY A 107 10.54 -11.05 26.51
C GLY A 107 11.08 -11.85 27.70
N ALA A 108 10.22 -12.17 28.68
CA ALA A 108 10.50 -13.12 29.75
C ALA A 108 10.16 -14.55 29.30
N GLU A 109 10.79 -15.53 29.92
CA GLU A 109 10.47 -16.95 29.77
C GLU A 109 9.26 -17.29 30.67
N PRO A 110 8.07 -17.60 30.11
CA PRO A 110 6.94 -18.04 30.91
C PRO A 110 7.20 -19.45 31.43
N LEU A 111 7.04 -19.65 32.74
CA LEU A 111 7.16 -20.94 33.39
C LEU A 111 5.77 -21.55 33.55
N GLU A 112 5.67 -22.87 33.34
CA GLU A 112 4.44 -23.64 33.46
C GLU A 112 4.66 -24.83 34.40
N VAL A 113 3.59 -25.22 35.10
CA VAL A 113 3.53 -26.49 35.85
C VAL A 113 2.94 -27.59 34.97
N HIS A 114 3.24 -28.85 35.29
CA HIS A 114 2.75 -30.00 34.52
C HIS A 114 1.23 -30.24 34.65
N ILE A 115 0.60 -29.67 35.68
CA ILE A 115 -0.84 -29.77 35.93
C ILE A 115 -1.56 -28.62 35.21
N LYS A 116 -2.44 -28.95 34.27
CA LYS A 116 -3.24 -27.95 33.54
C LYS A 116 -4.53 -27.62 34.27
N GLU A 117 -4.45 -26.62 35.14
CA GLU A 117 -5.59 -25.99 35.82
C GLU A 117 -5.54 -24.48 35.56
N SER A 118 -6.66 -23.85 35.19
CA SER A 118 -6.72 -22.38 35.06
C SER A 118 -6.95 -21.72 36.42
N GLY A 119 -6.09 -20.75 36.75
CA GLY A 119 -6.22 -19.88 37.91
C GLY A 119 -7.12 -18.65 37.70
N ASP A 120 -7.84 -18.54 36.58
CA ASP A 120 -8.70 -17.39 36.30
C ASP A 120 -9.84 -17.27 37.34
N GLY A 121 -9.93 -16.09 37.96
CA GLY A 121 -11.01 -15.67 38.85
C GLY A 121 -11.80 -14.48 38.28
N VAL A 122 -12.70 -13.92 39.09
CA VAL A 122 -13.56 -12.81 38.68
C VAL A 122 -12.78 -11.50 38.63
N GLY A 123 -13.01 -10.67 37.60
CA GLY A 123 -12.40 -9.34 37.48
C GLY A 123 -10.89 -9.35 37.17
N GLY A 124 -10.37 -10.44 36.61
CA GLY A 124 -8.95 -10.59 36.26
C GLY A 124 -8.05 -10.97 37.45
N TYR A 125 -8.62 -11.24 38.62
CA TYR A 125 -7.89 -11.77 39.77
C TYR A 125 -7.71 -13.27 39.69
N ALA A 126 -6.71 -13.79 40.40
CA ALA A 126 -6.53 -15.23 40.55
C ALA A 126 -7.50 -15.81 41.59
N LYS A 127 -7.95 -17.04 41.39
CA LYS A 127 -8.63 -17.85 42.42
C LYS A 127 -7.62 -18.72 43.17
N GLU A 128 -8.07 -19.33 44.27
CA GLU A 128 -7.27 -20.31 45.01
C GLU A 128 -7.17 -21.62 44.20
N MET A 129 -5.96 -22.16 44.08
CA MET A 129 -5.65 -23.35 43.27
C MET A 129 -5.81 -24.63 44.08
N SER A 130 -5.92 -25.77 43.39
CA SER A 130 -5.95 -27.10 44.03
C SER A 130 -4.67 -27.39 44.84
N PRO A 131 -4.74 -28.20 45.91
CA PRO A 131 -3.55 -28.60 46.67
C PRO A 131 -2.47 -29.28 45.81
N GLU A 132 -2.89 -30.05 44.80
CA GLU A 132 -2.00 -30.72 43.85
C GLU A 132 -1.26 -29.70 42.98
N PHE A 133 -1.96 -28.66 42.50
CA PHE A 133 -1.33 -27.57 41.74
C PHE A 133 -0.31 -26.81 42.60
N ILE A 134 -0.67 -26.49 43.85
CA ILE A 134 0.25 -25.81 44.78
C ILE A 134 1.48 -26.68 45.04
N ALA A 135 1.34 -28.00 45.21
CA ALA A 135 2.49 -28.89 45.38
C ALA A 135 3.44 -28.87 44.18
N ALA A 136 2.89 -28.90 42.96
CA ALA A 136 3.66 -28.81 41.71
C ALA A 136 4.32 -27.43 41.52
N GLU A 137 3.61 -26.36 41.88
CA GLU A 137 4.11 -24.98 41.88
C GLU A 137 5.29 -24.81 42.84
N MET A 138 5.18 -25.36 44.06
CA MET A 138 6.25 -25.33 45.06
C MET A 138 7.48 -26.14 44.61
N GLU A 139 7.30 -27.28 43.94
CA GLU A 139 8.40 -28.06 43.34
C GLU A 139 9.13 -27.26 42.25
N LEU A 140 8.37 -26.59 41.38
CA LEU A 140 8.92 -25.71 40.34
C LEU A 140 9.74 -24.58 40.96
N PHE A 141 9.23 -23.89 41.98
CA PHE A 141 9.94 -22.81 42.66
C PHE A 141 11.20 -23.32 43.37
N ALA A 142 11.15 -24.46 44.06
CA ALA A 142 12.33 -25.07 44.67
C ALA A 142 13.44 -25.36 43.65
N LYS A 143 13.05 -25.82 42.45
CA LYS A 143 14.00 -26.07 41.35
C LYS A 143 14.58 -24.76 40.80
N GLN A 144 13.76 -23.72 40.63
CA GLN A 144 14.22 -22.43 40.12
C GLN A 144 15.10 -21.68 41.13
N CYS A 145 14.79 -21.72 42.43
CA CYS A 145 15.55 -21.03 43.48
C CYS A 145 17.03 -21.43 43.51
N LYS A 146 17.37 -22.66 43.13
CA LYS A 146 18.77 -23.13 43.04
C LYS A 146 19.58 -22.46 41.90
N ASP A 147 18.90 -21.99 40.85
CA ASP A 147 19.54 -21.45 39.64
C ASP A 147 19.47 -19.92 39.57
N VAL A 148 18.38 -19.30 40.03
CA VAL A 148 18.16 -17.86 39.89
C VAL A 148 18.97 -17.06 40.91
N ASP A 149 19.34 -15.84 40.54
CA ASP A 149 20.15 -14.98 41.40
C ASP A 149 19.27 -14.00 42.20
N ILE A 150 18.14 -13.58 41.60
CA ILE A 150 17.17 -12.65 42.20
C ILE A 150 15.76 -13.23 42.09
N LEU A 151 14.99 -13.10 43.16
CA LEU A 151 13.59 -13.53 43.23
C LEU A 151 12.71 -12.36 43.65
N ILE A 152 11.66 -12.08 42.88
CA ILE A 152 10.68 -11.04 43.18
C ILE A 152 9.30 -11.68 43.27
N THR A 153 8.67 -11.63 44.43
CA THR A 153 7.35 -12.23 44.66
C THR A 153 6.28 -11.16 44.78
N THR A 154 5.18 -11.35 44.06
CA THR A 154 4.06 -10.39 43.99
C THR A 154 2.70 -11.09 44.09
N ALA A 155 2.66 -12.32 44.59
CA ALA A 155 1.44 -13.11 44.65
C ALA A 155 0.55 -12.60 45.79
N LEU A 156 -0.55 -11.94 45.44
CA LEU A 156 -1.47 -11.34 46.39
C LEU A 156 -2.91 -11.58 45.95
N ILE A 157 -3.71 -12.13 46.86
CA ILE A 157 -5.16 -12.30 46.68
C ILE A 157 -5.87 -11.25 47.55
N PRO A 158 -6.69 -10.35 46.98
CA PRO A 158 -7.38 -9.33 47.75
C PRO A 158 -8.19 -9.91 48.92
N GLY A 159 -8.09 -9.28 50.09
CA GLY A 159 -8.85 -9.66 51.29
C GLY A 159 -8.36 -10.94 52.00
N LYS A 160 -7.32 -11.61 51.49
CA LYS A 160 -6.67 -12.76 52.11
C LYS A 160 -5.21 -12.47 52.43
N ARG A 161 -4.65 -13.25 53.35
CA ARG A 161 -3.19 -13.28 53.58
C ARG A 161 -2.49 -13.75 52.30
N ALA A 162 -1.34 -13.15 51.99
CA ALA A 162 -0.50 -13.60 50.89
C ALA A 162 -0.09 -15.09 51.08
N PRO A 163 -0.14 -15.92 50.03
CA PRO A 163 0.25 -17.32 50.14
C PRO A 163 1.76 -17.44 50.34
N ILE A 164 2.19 -18.34 51.24
CA ILE A 164 3.61 -18.66 51.41
C ILE A 164 4.01 -19.59 50.25
N LEU A 165 4.80 -19.06 49.32
CA LEU A 165 5.25 -19.76 48.11
C LEU A 165 6.75 -20.12 48.18
N ILE A 166 7.51 -19.45 49.05
CA ILE A 166 8.95 -19.67 49.18
C ILE A 166 9.26 -20.02 50.62
N LYS A 167 9.51 -21.31 50.87
CA LYS A 167 9.86 -21.84 52.19
C LYS A 167 11.30 -21.50 52.57
N THR A 168 11.60 -21.55 53.86
CA THR A 168 12.95 -21.32 54.41
C THR A 168 14.01 -22.19 53.71
N GLU A 169 13.72 -23.47 53.47
CA GLU A 169 14.62 -24.40 52.77
C GLU A 169 14.92 -24.00 51.31
N MET A 170 13.98 -23.34 50.63
CA MET A 170 14.17 -22.88 49.25
C MET A 170 15.08 -21.66 49.21
N VAL A 171 14.88 -20.70 50.12
CA VAL A 171 15.74 -19.52 50.26
C VAL A 171 17.17 -19.94 50.60
N GLU A 172 17.34 -20.84 51.57
CA GLU A 172 18.66 -21.31 51.99
C GLU A 172 19.38 -22.15 50.92
N SER A 173 18.67 -22.61 49.89
CA SER A 173 19.24 -23.29 48.72
C SER A 173 19.71 -22.34 47.61
N MET A 174 19.40 -21.05 47.72
CA MET A 174 19.86 -20.04 46.76
C MET A 174 21.38 -19.81 46.89
N LYS A 175 21.97 -19.18 45.88
CA LYS A 175 23.40 -18.84 45.89
C LYS A 175 23.67 -17.77 46.95
N ASP A 176 24.85 -17.84 47.56
CA ASP A 176 25.32 -16.78 48.46
C ASP A 176 25.39 -15.44 47.70
N GLY A 177 24.92 -14.37 48.34
CA GLY A 177 24.76 -13.04 47.73
C GLY A 177 23.53 -12.88 46.84
N SER A 178 22.63 -13.86 46.76
CA SER A 178 21.31 -13.69 46.12
C SER A 178 20.44 -12.65 46.84
N VAL A 179 19.46 -12.09 46.11
CA VAL A 179 18.52 -11.10 46.64
C VAL A 179 17.10 -11.57 46.44
N VAL A 180 16.28 -11.48 47.50
CA VAL A 180 14.85 -11.74 47.44
C VAL A 180 14.07 -10.48 47.81
N VAL A 181 13.04 -10.16 47.02
CA VAL A 181 12.19 -8.98 47.23
C VAL A 181 10.74 -9.43 47.34
N ASP A 182 10.13 -9.17 48.49
CA ASP A 182 8.75 -9.59 48.78
C ASP A 182 7.80 -8.40 48.71
N LEU A 183 7.10 -8.25 47.58
CA LEU A 183 6.11 -7.17 47.38
C LEU A 183 4.81 -7.41 48.13
N ALA A 184 4.60 -8.60 48.70
CA ALA A 184 3.40 -8.96 49.44
C ALA A 184 3.61 -8.88 50.97
N ALA A 185 4.74 -8.33 51.44
CA ALA A 185 5.11 -8.28 52.86
C ALA A 185 4.04 -7.63 53.76
N GLU A 186 3.32 -6.62 53.27
CA GLU A 186 2.25 -5.95 54.03
C GLU A 186 1.08 -6.89 54.36
N ALA A 187 0.76 -7.81 53.46
CA ALA A 187 -0.34 -8.76 53.60
C ALA A 187 0.12 -10.14 54.12
N GLY A 188 1.28 -10.20 54.78
CA GLY A 188 1.82 -11.40 55.41
C GLY A 188 3.01 -12.06 54.69
N GLY A 189 3.37 -11.60 53.48
CA GLY A 189 4.54 -12.04 52.72
C GLY A 189 4.36 -13.36 51.95
N ASN A 190 5.09 -13.51 50.84
CA ASN A 190 5.19 -14.78 50.11
C ASN A 190 6.36 -15.65 50.56
N ILE A 191 7.33 -15.06 51.27
CA ILE A 191 8.56 -15.72 51.70
C ILE A 191 8.53 -15.90 53.22
N GLU A 192 8.75 -17.13 53.68
CA GLU A 192 8.63 -17.50 55.10
C GLU A 192 9.61 -16.73 56.02
N THR A 193 10.78 -16.36 55.48
CA THR A 193 11.84 -15.62 56.17
C THR A 193 11.70 -14.09 56.04
N THR A 194 10.63 -13.58 55.41
CA THR A 194 10.38 -12.13 55.29
C THR A 194 10.13 -11.51 56.67
N LYS A 195 10.83 -10.41 56.96
CA LYS A 195 10.53 -9.49 58.07
C LYS A 195 9.94 -8.21 57.50
N PRO A 196 8.62 -7.98 57.64
CA PRO A 196 7.98 -6.79 57.06
C PRO A 196 8.61 -5.49 57.56
N GLY A 197 8.93 -4.59 56.63
CA GLY A 197 9.56 -3.30 56.90
C GLY A 197 11.09 -3.34 57.02
N GLU A 198 11.72 -4.52 57.05
CA GLU A 198 13.15 -4.66 57.27
C GLU A 198 13.90 -5.09 56.00
N LEU A 199 15.15 -4.63 55.92
CA LEU A 199 16.17 -5.22 55.05
C LEU A 199 17.14 -5.97 55.94
N HIS A 200 17.27 -7.28 55.74
CA HIS A 200 18.15 -8.11 56.54
C HIS A 200 18.79 -9.22 55.71
N VAL A 201 19.88 -9.79 56.21
CA VAL A 201 20.57 -10.91 55.58
C VAL A 201 20.23 -12.19 56.35
N HIS A 202 19.75 -13.20 55.66
CA HIS A 202 19.51 -14.54 56.20
C HIS A 202 20.39 -15.54 55.47
N LYS A 203 21.38 -16.11 56.17
CA LYS A 203 22.34 -17.09 55.65
C LYS A 203 22.90 -16.76 54.25
N GLY A 204 23.33 -15.51 54.05
CA GLY A 204 23.94 -15.06 52.79
C GLY A 204 22.97 -14.47 51.74
N VAL A 205 21.66 -14.65 51.92
CA VAL A 205 20.63 -14.11 51.02
C VAL A 205 20.06 -12.81 51.60
N THR A 206 20.09 -11.74 50.82
CA THR A 206 19.55 -10.44 51.24
C THR A 206 18.04 -10.40 51.01
N HIS A 207 17.29 -10.13 52.07
CA HIS A 207 15.84 -10.00 52.05
C HIS A 207 15.43 -8.54 52.06
N ILE A 208 14.58 -8.15 51.11
CA ILE A 208 13.99 -6.82 51.02
C ILE A 208 12.48 -6.97 51.24
N GLY A 209 12.03 -6.70 52.47
CA GLY A 209 10.63 -6.85 52.89
C GLY A 209 9.91 -5.53 53.15
N PHE A 210 10.34 -4.42 52.52
CA PHE A 210 9.74 -3.10 52.75
C PHE A 210 8.25 -3.08 52.37
N THR A 211 7.41 -2.54 53.26
CA THR A 211 5.96 -2.44 53.08
C THR A 211 5.53 -1.11 52.45
N ASP A 212 6.47 -0.18 52.27
CA ASP A 212 6.20 1.19 51.83
C ASP A 212 6.94 1.55 50.53
N LEU A 213 7.22 0.58 49.65
CA LEU A 213 8.09 0.78 48.48
C LEU A 213 7.80 2.01 47.61
N PRO A 214 6.54 2.38 47.32
CA PRO A 214 6.24 3.62 46.59
C PRO A 214 6.73 4.89 47.29
N SER A 215 6.79 4.91 48.64
CA SER A 215 7.31 6.04 49.43
C SER A 215 8.78 6.36 49.13
N ARG A 216 9.53 5.38 48.62
CA ARG A 216 10.95 5.46 48.27
C ARG A 216 11.20 5.93 46.84
N MET A 217 10.12 6.25 46.11
CA MET A 217 10.09 7.05 44.88
C MET A 217 8.99 8.12 44.99
N PRO A 218 9.04 8.98 46.03
CA PRO A 218 7.89 9.77 46.44
C PRO A 218 7.47 10.76 45.36
N THR A 219 8.43 11.35 44.62
CA THR A 219 8.12 12.27 43.51
C THR A 219 7.25 11.61 42.45
N GLN A 220 7.63 10.42 41.97
CA GLN A 220 6.86 9.71 40.94
C GLN A 220 5.51 9.23 41.49
N ALA A 221 5.49 8.74 42.74
CA ALA A 221 4.26 8.33 43.41
C ALA A 221 3.26 9.47 43.55
N SER A 222 3.70 10.63 44.03
CA SER A 222 2.88 11.83 44.18
C SER A 222 2.36 12.33 42.82
N THR A 223 3.19 12.36 41.77
CA THR A 223 2.74 12.79 40.44
C THR A 223 1.68 11.86 39.85
N LEU A 224 1.91 10.53 39.88
CA LEU A 224 0.92 9.59 39.35
C LEU A 224 -0.36 9.57 40.17
N TYR A 225 -0.27 9.60 41.49
CA TYR A 225 -1.44 9.66 42.37
C TYR A 225 -2.24 10.96 42.14
N SER A 226 -1.57 12.10 42.00
CA SER A 226 -2.21 13.38 41.65
C SER A 226 -2.93 13.30 40.30
N ASN A 227 -2.30 12.70 39.29
CA ASN A 227 -2.92 12.49 37.97
C ASN A 227 -4.17 11.60 38.06
N ASN A 228 -4.14 10.54 38.87
CA ASN A 228 -5.29 9.66 39.08
C ASN A 228 -6.45 10.43 39.71
N VAL A 229 -6.19 11.17 40.78
CA VAL A 229 -7.21 12.01 41.45
C VAL A 229 -7.77 13.05 40.49
N LEU A 230 -6.92 13.78 39.75
CA LEU A 230 -7.35 14.78 38.80
C LEU A 230 -8.24 14.19 37.69
N LYS A 231 -7.86 13.04 37.13
CA LYS A 231 -8.62 12.36 36.08
C LYS A 231 -9.93 11.78 36.61
N LEU A 232 -9.95 11.28 37.86
CA LEU A 232 -11.19 10.85 38.51
C LEU A 232 -12.15 12.03 38.66
N LEU A 233 -11.68 13.16 39.21
CA LEU A 233 -12.51 14.36 39.39
C LEU A 233 -13.09 14.88 38.07
N LYS A 234 -12.27 14.92 37.01
CA LYS A 234 -12.71 15.26 35.65
C LYS A 234 -13.71 14.26 35.06
N ALA A 235 -13.60 12.99 35.42
CA ALA A 235 -14.47 11.94 34.89
C ALA A 235 -15.84 11.92 35.58
N ILE A 236 -15.87 12.01 36.92
CA ILE A 236 -17.14 11.95 37.68
C ILE A 236 -17.99 13.20 37.51
N SER A 237 -17.36 14.34 37.18
CA SER A 237 -18.04 15.58 36.90
C SER A 237 -17.42 16.27 35.68
N PRO A 238 -17.87 15.93 34.46
CA PRO A 238 -17.32 16.48 33.23
C PRO A 238 -17.81 17.91 32.91
N ASP A 239 -18.76 18.44 33.70
CA ASP A 239 -19.28 19.80 33.55
C ASP A 239 -18.21 20.84 33.93
N LYS A 240 -18.26 22.00 33.28
CA LYS A 240 -17.26 23.06 33.45
C LYS A 240 -17.57 23.99 34.63
N ASP A 241 -18.85 24.18 34.93
CA ASP A 241 -19.33 25.21 35.86
C ASP A 241 -19.82 24.59 37.17
N TYR A 242 -20.29 23.34 37.14
CA TYR A 242 -20.84 22.64 38.29
C TYR A 242 -20.06 21.38 38.61
N PHE A 243 -19.64 21.25 39.88
CA PHE A 243 -19.11 19.99 40.39
C PHE A 243 -20.26 19.17 40.99
N HIS A 244 -20.77 18.24 40.21
CA HIS A 244 -21.87 17.36 40.59
C HIS A 244 -21.62 15.92 40.09
N PHE A 245 -21.91 14.96 40.95
CA PHE A 245 -21.97 13.53 40.66
C PHE A 245 -23.01 12.91 41.60
N GLU A 246 -23.78 11.94 41.11
CA GLU A 246 -24.82 11.28 41.90
C GLU A 246 -24.62 9.76 41.88
N PRO A 247 -24.60 9.08 43.04
CA PRO A 247 -24.60 7.63 43.06
C PRO A 247 -25.95 7.09 42.62
N LYS A 248 -25.93 6.07 41.77
CA LYS A 248 -27.12 5.24 41.51
C LYS A 248 -26.92 3.90 42.18
N GLU A 249 -27.98 3.36 42.79
CA GLU A 249 -27.98 1.98 43.31
C GLU A 249 -28.15 0.94 42.18
N GLU A 250 -28.57 1.38 41.01
CA GLU A 250 -28.77 0.57 39.82
C GLU A 250 -27.91 1.07 38.66
N PHE A 251 -26.96 0.24 38.19
CA PHE A 251 -26.01 0.60 37.15
C PHE A 251 -25.52 -0.62 36.36
N ASP A 252 -25.05 -0.37 35.14
CA ASP A 252 -24.49 -1.38 34.26
C ASP A 252 -22.97 -1.47 34.40
N HIS A 253 -22.40 -2.66 34.21
CA HIS A 253 -20.96 -2.86 34.25
C HIS A 253 -20.26 -2.04 33.17
N GLY A 254 -19.12 -1.44 33.52
CA GLY A 254 -18.29 -0.66 32.60
C GLY A 254 -18.82 0.75 32.28
N THR A 255 -19.92 1.19 32.90
CA THR A 255 -20.42 2.57 32.81
C THR A 255 -19.79 3.48 33.87
N LEU A 256 -19.90 4.80 33.69
CA LEU A 256 -19.41 5.76 34.69
C LEU A 256 -20.16 5.66 36.03
N ASP A 257 -21.46 5.33 36.01
CA ASP A 257 -22.27 5.13 37.22
C ASP A 257 -21.71 3.98 38.09
N HIS A 258 -21.21 2.91 37.46
CA HIS A 258 -20.50 1.83 38.16
C HIS A 258 -19.23 2.33 38.86
N VAL A 259 -18.48 3.24 38.21
CA VAL A 259 -17.28 3.86 38.81
C VAL A 259 -17.66 4.73 40.00
N ILE A 260 -18.66 5.62 39.85
CA ILE A 260 -19.09 6.54 40.90
C ILE A 260 -19.57 5.75 42.12
N ARG A 261 -20.46 4.78 41.92
CA ARG A 261 -21.04 4.00 43.03
C ARG A 261 -20.04 3.08 43.73
N GLY A 262 -19.08 2.51 42.99
CA GLY A 262 -18.00 1.71 43.55
C GLY A 262 -17.01 2.56 44.36
N THR A 263 -16.68 3.75 43.87
CA THR A 263 -15.70 4.65 44.50
C THR A 263 -16.25 5.32 45.76
N MET A 264 -17.55 5.62 45.81
CA MET A 264 -18.13 6.33 46.96
C MET A 264 -18.59 5.38 48.07
N VAL A 265 -17.89 5.44 49.20
CA VAL A 265 -18.13 4.56 50.36
C VAL A 265 -19.00 5.19 51.44
N MET A 266 -19.16 6.52 51.42
CA MET A 266 -19.99 7.27 52.36
C MET A 266 -20.57 8.51 51.70
N GLN A 267 -21.83 8.81 51.97
CA GLN A 267 -22.51 10.04 51.54
C GLN A 267 -23.22 10.66 52.74
N GLU A 268 -22.89 11.90 53.08
CA GLU A 268 -23.52 12.64 54.20
C GLU A 268 -23.58 11.83 55.50
N GLY A 269 -22.49 11.12 55.84
CA GLY A 269 -22.42 10.26 57.01
C GLY A 269 -23.13 8.90 56.89
N ARG A 270 -23.90 8.62 55.83
CA ARG A 270 -24.48 7.31 55.55
C ARG A 270 -23.45 6.40 54.87
N SER A 271 -23.20 5.22 55.45
CA SER A 271 -22.35 4.20 54.82
C SER A 271 -23.02 3.63 53.56
N LEU A 272 -22.31 3.66 52.44
CA LEU A 272 -22.71 3.06 51.16
C LEU A 272 -21.88 1.80 50.83
N PHE A 273 -20.95 1.43 51.70
CA PHE A 273 -20.15 0.21 51.58
C PHE A 273 -20.85 -1.00 52.22
N PRO A 274 -20.82 -2.19 51.59
CA PRO A 274 -20.25 -2.50 50.27
C PRO A 274 -21.13 -2.06 49.09
N SER A 275 -20.51 -1.83 47.93
CA SER A 275 -21.24 -1.53 46.69
C SER A 275 -22.08 -2.73 46.23
N PRO A 276 -23.31 -2.53 45.72
CA PRO A 276 -24.07 -3.59 45.08
C PRO A 276 -23.37 -4.07 43.79
N GLN A 277 -23.76 -5.26 43.32
CA GLN A 277 -23.25 -5.82 42.07
C GLN A 277 -23.90 -5.12 40.86
N PRO A 278 -23.17 -4.90 39.75
CA PRO A 278 -23.75 -4.37 38.51
C PRO A 278 -24.84 -5.27 37.95
N LYS A 279 -25.84 -4.68 37.25
CA LYS A 279 -26.95 -5.44 36.62
C LYS A 279 -26.47 -6.33 35.49
N THR A 280 -25.54 -5.83 34.69
CA THR A 280 -24.95 -6.55 33.57
C THR A 280 -23.63 -7.17 33.99
N GLN A 281 -23.38 -8.40 33.54
CA GLN A 281 -22.08 -9.03 33.73
C GLN A 281 -21.06 -8.44 32.75
N PRO A 282 -19.74 -8.56 33.05
CA PRO A 282 -18.71 -8.21 32.08
C PRO A 282 -19.04 -8.89 30.76
N PRO A 283 -19.08 -8.16 29.63
CA PRO A 283 -19.29 -8.80 28.34
C PRO A 283 -18.23 -9.90 28.18
N ALA A 284 -18.68 -11.11 27.83
CA ALA A 284 -17.74 -12.18 27.46
C ALA A 284 -16.78 -11.61 26.41
N ALA A 285 -15.50 -11.97 26.49
CA ALA A 285 -14.49 -11.47 25.57
C ALA A 285 -15.05 -11.58 24.14
N PRO A 286 -15.22 -10.46 23.42
CA PRO A 286 -15.90 -10.47 22.13
C PRO A 286 -15.19 -11.48 21.23
N VAL A 287 -15.96 -12.33 20.56
CA VAL A 287 -15.40 -13.27 19.57
C VAL A 287 -14.64 -12.42 18.57
N LYS A 288 -13.31 -12.51 18.62
CA LYS A 288 -12.44 -11.71 17.78
C LYS A 288 -12.77 -12.05 16.34
N GLN A 289 -13.40 -11.10 15.64
CA GLN A 289 -13.75 -11.31 14.25
C GLN A 289 -12.45 -11.50 13.46
N LYS A 290 -12.42 -12.56 12.66
CA LYS A 290 -11.27 -12.87 11.82
C LYS A 290 -10.96 -11.66 10.95
N SER A 291 -9.68 -11.33 10.88
CA SER A 291 -9.18 -10.31 9.95
C SER A 291 -9.49 -10.70 8.51
N VAL A 292 -9.51 -9.72 7.61
CA VAL A 292 -9.67 -9.96 6.18
C VAL A 292 -8.60 -10.92 5.65
N ALA A 293 -7.38 -10.85 6.20
CA ALA A 293 -6.27 -11.74 5.83
C ALA A 293 -6.54 -13.21 6.23
N GLU A 294 -7.09 -13.45 7.42
CA GLU A 294 -7.45 -14.80 7.86
C GLU A 294 -8.58 -15.39 7.00
N LEU A 295 -9.60 -14.59 6.68
CA LEU A 295 -10.67 -15.01 5.77
C LEU A 295 -10.15 -15.31 4.36
N ALA A 296 -9.20 -14.51 3.86
CA ALA A 296 -8.54 -14.76 2.58
C ALA A 296 -7.70 -16.04 2.61
N ALA A 297 -7.00 -16.31 3.71
CA ALA A 297 -6.21 -17.54 3.89
C ALA A 297 -7.10 -18.79 3.88
N GLU A 298 -8.27 -18.74 4.52
CA GLU A 298 -9.25 -19.81 4.48
C GLU A 298 -9.76 -20.07 3.06
N LYS A 299 -10.10 -19.01 2.32
CA LYS A 299 -10.52 -19.13 0.91
C LYS A 299 -9.41 -19.74 0.04
N ALA A 300 -8.15 -19.38 0.28
CA ALA A 300 -7.01 -19.94 -0.43
C ALA A 300 -6.78 -21.42 -0.09
N ALA A 301 -7.00 -21.83 1.16
CA ALA A 301 -6.83 -23.21 1.62
C ALA A 301 -7.87 -24.19 1.04
N VAL A 302 -9.05 -23.70 0.61
CA VAL A 302 -10.09 -24.53 -0.03
C VAL A 302 -9.66 -25.04 -1.41
N VAL A 303 -8.76 -24.33 -2.11
CA VAL A 303 -8.31 -24.74 -3.45
C VAL A 303 -7.33 -25.91 -3.33
N SER A 304 -7.74 -27.08 -3.81
CA SER A 304 -6.89 -28.28 -3.74
C SER A 304 -5.63 -28.16 -4.64
N PRO A 305 -4.51 -28.82 -4.28
CA PRO A 305 -3.33 -28.87 -5.14
C PRO A 305 -3.61 -29.41 -6.55
N PHE A 306 -4.57 -30.35 -6.67
CA PHE A 306 -5.03 -30.87 -7.96
C PHE A 306 -5.68 -29.78 -8.81
N GLN A 307 -6.63 -29.02 -8.26
CA GLN A 307 -7.28 -27.92 -8.99
C GLN A 307 -6.26 -26.88 -9.43
N LYS A 308 -5.31 -26.51 -8.57
CA LYS A 308 -4.23 -25.57 -8.93
C LYS A 308 -3.39 -26.10 -10.10
N THR A 309 -3.02 -27.37 -10.06
CA THR A 309 -2.23 -28.02 -11.12
C THR A 309 -3.02 -28.11 -12.42
N LEU A 310 -4.31 -28.48 -12.35
CA LEU A 310 -5.20 -28.56 -13.51
C LEU A 310 -5.41 -27.20 -14.16
N THR A 311 -5.64 -26.14 -13.39
CA THR A 311 -5.75 -24.78 -13.91
C THR A 311 -4.46 -24.34 -14.59
N ASN A 312 -3.29 -24.59 -13.98
CA ASN A 312 -2.01 -24.25 -14.60
C ASN A 312 -1.79 -25.00 -15.91
N ALA A 313 -1.99 -26.33 -15.92
CA ALA A 313 -1.87 -27.14 -17.13
C ALA A 313 -2.84 -26.68 -18.22
N GLY A 314 -4.07 -26.31 -17.85
CA GLY A 314 -5.07 -25.76 -18.76
C GLY A 314 -4.61 -24.44 -19.41
N VAL A 315 -4.04 -23.52 -18.63
CA VAL A 315 -3.52 -22.23 -19.15
C VAL A 315 -2.38 -22.46 -20.14
N TYR A 316 -1.40 -23.33 -19.82
CA TYR A 316 -0.31 -23.64 -20.75
C TYR A 316 -0.80 -24.34 -22.02
N THR A 317 -1.75 -25.28 -21.88
CA THR A 317 -2.37 -25.97 -23.03
C THR A 317 -3.08 -24.98 -23.95
N ALA A 318 -3.84 -24.04 -23.40
CA ALA A 318 -4.50 -22.99 -24.17
C ALA A 318 -3.47 -22.08 -24.90
N GLY A 319 -2.39 -21.70 -24.22
CA GLY A 319 -1.31 -20.91 -24.80
C GLY A 319 -0.64 -21.62 -25.99
N LEU A 320 -0.20 -22.87 -25.81
CA LEU A 320 0.40 -23.68 -26.87
C LEU A 320 -0.56 -23.93 -28.03
N SER A 321 -1.85 -24.16 -27.73
CA SER A 321 -2.88 -24.34 -28.77
C SER A 321 -3.08 -23.06 -29.60
N THR A 322 -3.00 -21.89 -28.96
CA THR A 322 -3.05 -20.59 -29.66
C THR A 322 -1.86 -20.42 -30.60
N CYS A 323 -0.65 -20.81 -30.17
CA CYS A 323 0.52 -20.79 -31.05
C CYS A 323 0.33 -21.70 -32.28
N LEU A 324 -0.21 -22.91 -32.09
CA LEU A 324 -0.52 -23.81 -33.21
C LEU A 324 -1.57 -23.22 -34.16
N ALA A 325 -2.64 -22.62 -33.62
CA ALA A 325 -3.69 -22.00 -34.42
C ALA A 325 -3.16 -20.82 -35.25
N LEU A 326 -2.31 -19.96 -34.68
CA LEU A 326 -1.65 -18.88 -35.41
C LEU A 326 -0.72 -19.41 -36.51
N GLY A 327 -0.03 -20.53 -36.26
CA GLY A 327 0.78 -21.21 -37.28
C GLY A 327 -0.05 -21.74 -38.46
N LEU A 328 -1.23 -22.33 -38.17
CA LEU A 328 -2.16 -22.79 -39.20
C LEU A 328 -2.81 -21.64 -39.99
N ALA A 329 -3.02 -20.49 -39.34
CA ALA A 329 -3.60 -19.30 -39.96
C ALA A 329 -2.56 -18.41 -40.68
N ALA A 330 -1.27 -18.74 -40.62
CA ALA A 330 -0.21 -17.92 -41.20
C ALA A 330 -0.25 -17.94 -42.73
N PRO A 331 -0.42 -16.79 -43.41
CA PRO A 331 -0.46 -16.75 -44.87
C PRO A 331 0.93 -16.84 -45.51
N ASN A 332 1.98 -16.44 -44.79
CA ASN A 332 3.36 -16.39 -45.28
C ASN A 332 4.37 -16.36 -44.12
N ALA A 333 5.66 -16.42 -44.45
CA ALA A 333 6.74 -16.40 -43.46
C ALA A 333 6.89 -15.05 -42.74
N ALA A 334 6.57 -13.93 -43.41
CA ALA A 334 6.64 -12.58 -42.82
C ALA A 334 5.70 -12.46 -41.60
N PHE A 335 4.48 -12.98 -41.69
CA PHE A 335 3.56 -13.05 -40.56
C PHE A 335 4.18 -13.82 -39.37
N THR A 336 4.78 -14.99 -39.60
CA THR A 336 5.42 -15.78 -38.54
C THR A 336 6.61 -15.05 -37.91
N GLN A 337 7.42 -14.36 -38.73
CA GLN A 337 8.51 -13.52 -38.24
C GLN A 337 7.99 -12.37 -37.37
N MET A 338 6.94 -11.68 -37.80
CA MET A 338 6.32 -10.60 -37.05
C MET A 338 5.71 -11.09 -35.73
N VAL A 339 5.02 -12.24 -35.72
CA VAL A 339 4.51 -12.88 -34.49
C VAL A 339 5.65 -13.23 -33.53
N THR A 340 6.80 -13.67 -34.06
CA THR A 340 8.00 -13.97 -33.26
C THR A 340 8.54 -12.69 -32.61
N THR A 341 8.72 -11.62 -33.41
CA THR A 341 9.16 -10.31 -32.92
C THR A 341 8.18 -9.75 -31.88
N PHE A 342 6.87 -9.83 -32.14
CA PHE A 342 5.81 -9.43 -31.21
C PHE A 342 5.90 -10.17 -29.88
N GLY A 343 6.04 -11.50 -29.90
CA GLY A 343 6.13 -12.32 -28.69
C GLY A 343 7.36 -11.98 -27.84
N LEU A 344 8.53 -11.85 -28.49
CA LEU A 344 9.77 -11.47 -27.81
C LEU A 344 9.70 -10.04 -27.26
N ALA A 345 9.20 -9.08 -28.06
CA ALA A 345 9.03 -7.69 -27.62
C ALA A 345 8.03 -7.57 -26.46
N GLY A 346 6.96 -8.38 -26.45
CA GLY A 346 6.02 -8.44 -25.33
C GLY A 346 6.68 -8.92 -24.03
N ILE A 347 7.54 -9.95 -24.10
CA ILE A 347 8.33 -10.43 -22.94
C ILE A 347 9.31 -9.37 -22.46
N VAL A 348 9.99 -8.69 -23.39
CA VAL A 348 10.90 -7.58 -23.07
C VAL A 348 10.14 -6.45 -22.39
N GLY A 349 8.99 -6.05 -22.93
CA GLY A 349 8.15 -5.01 -22.36
C GLY A 349 7.64 -5.36 -20.96
N TYR A 350 7.21 -6.60 -20.75
CA TYR A 350 6.81 -7.10 -19.44
C TYR A 350 7.90 -6.90 -18.38
N HIS A 351 9.12 -7.39 -18.65
CA HIS A 351 10.22 -7.29 -17.68
C HIS A 351 10.73 -5.87 -17.50
N THR A 352 10.77 -5.08 -18.58
CA THR A 352 11.27 -3.70 -18.55
C THR A 352 10.37 -2.83 -17.68
N VAL A 353 9.05 -2.95 -17.82
CA VAL A 353 8.09 -2.13 -17.07
C VAL A 353 8.06 -2.49 -15.59
N TRP A 354 8.11 -3.78 -15.24
CA TRP A 354 8.21 -4.20 -13.83
C TRP A 354 9.47 -3.68 -13.13
N GLY A 355 10.53 -3.39 -13.89
CA GLY A 355 11.75 -2.79 -13.39
C GLY A 355 11.68 -1.28 -13.14
N VAL A 356 10.61 -0.60 -13.54
CA VAL A 356 10.46 0.86 -13.37
C VAL A 356 10.20 1.21 -11.90
N THR A 357 10.87 2.26 -11.40
CA THR A 357 10.64 2.74 -10.03
C THR A 357 9.19 3.25 -9.90
N PRO A 358 8.41 2.87 -8.87
CA PRO A 358 7.01 3.29 -8.72
C PRO A 358 6.77 4.81 -8.72
N ALA A 359 7.72 5.59 -8.20
CA ALA A 359 7.67 7.05 -8.23
C ALA A 359 7.73 7.65 -9.66
N LEU A 360 8.17 6.85 -10.64
CA LEU A 360 8.33 7.23 -12.04
C LEU A 360 7.24 6.66 -12.95
N HIS A 361 6.16 6.09 -12.41
CA HIS A 361 5.03 5.60 -13.23
C HIS A 361 4.34 6.71 -14.05
N SER A 362 4.23 7.94 -13.52
CA SER A 362 3.66 9.05 -14.30
C SER A 362 4.57 9.49 -15.45
N PRO A 363 5.89 9.69 -15.26
CA PRO A 363 6.83 9.83 -16.36
C PRO A 363 6.80 8.66 -17.35
N LEU A 364 6.64 7.41 -16.88
CA LEU A 364 6.51 6.24 -17.75
C LEU A 364 5.31 6.36 -18.69
N MET A 365 4.13 6.74 -18.18
CA MET A 365 2.94 7.00 -19.01
C MET A 365 3.20 8.09 -20.06
N SER A 366 3.92 9.16 -19.67
CA SER A 366 4.29 10.24 -20.59
C SER A 366 5.26 9.77 -21.69
N VAL A 367 6.27 8.96 -21.36
CA VAL A 367 7.20 8.38 -22.33
C VAL A 367 6.49 7.43 -23.29
N THR A 368 5.63 6.55 -22.78
CA THR A 368 4.87 5.62 -23.65
C THR A 368 3.97 6.38 -24.62
N ASN A 369 3.38 7.50 -24.18
CA ASN A 369 2.59 8.36 -25.04
C ASN A 369 3.44 9.15 -26.07
N ALA A 370 4.67 9.53 -25.73
CA ALA A 370 5.58 10.14 -26.69
C ALA A 370 5.98 9.16 -27.79
N ILE A 371 6.33 7.93 -27.40
CA ILE A 371 6.77 6.88 -28.32
C ILE A 371 5.60 6.33 -29.14
N SER A 372 4.37 6.26 -28.59
CA SER A 372 3.17 5.83 -29.35
C SER A 372 2.87 6.71 -30.56
N GLY A 373 3.37 7.95 -30.58
CA GLY A 373 3.34 8.81 -31.76
C GLY A 373 4.08 8.25 -32.98
N LEU A 374 4.75 7.10 -32.88
CA LEU A 374 5.26 6.33 -34.02
C LEU A 374 4.16 5.78 -34.95
N THR A 375 2.88 5.95 -34.65
CA THR A 375 1.81 5.90 -35.66
C THR A 375 2.07 6.86 -36.84
N ALA A 376 2.94 7.86 -36.66
CA ALA A 376 3.46 8.69 -37.76
C ALA A 376 4.16 7.85 -38.84
N VAL A 377 4.83 6.75 -38.48
CA VAL A 377 5.46 5.83 -39.44
C VAL A 377 4.41 5.25 -40.38
N GLY A 378 3.26 4.80 -39.85
CA GLY A 378 2.17 4.30 -40.66
C GLY A 378 1.58 5.37 -41.58
N GLY A 379 1.35 6.57 -41.05
CA GLY A 379 0.92 7.71 -41.86
C GLY A 379 1.91 8.04 -42.99
N LEU A 380 3.20 8.10 -42.72
CA LEU A 380 4.23 8.45 -43.71
C LEU A 380 4.32 7.43 -44.85
N VAL A 381 4.19 6.13 -44.57
CA VAL A 381 4.22 5.08 -45.60
C VAL A 381 3.05 5.21 -46.58
N LEU A 382 1.91 5.71 -46.11
CA LEU A 382 0.68 5.84 -46.92
C LEU A 382 0.47 7.24 -47.50
N MET A 383 1.36 8.19 -47.20
CA MET A 383 1.35 9.51 -47.83
C MET A 383 1.92 9.42 -49.25
N GLY A 384 1.21 10.00 -50.21
CA GLY A 384 1.59 10.01 -51.62
C GLY A 384 1.19 11.33 -52.31
N GLY A 385 1.36 11.36 -53.64
CA GLY A 385 1.06 12.54 -54.45
C GLY A 385 2.25 13.50 -54.60
N GLY A 386 1.99 14.80 -54.44
CA GLY A 386 2.99 15.87 -54.57
C GLY A 386 2.98 16.79 -53.35
N LEU A 387 2.89 18.11 -53.54
CA LEU A 387 2.79 19.05 -52.42
C LEU A 387 1.45 18.93 -51.67
N HIS A 388 0.42 18.43 -52.34
CA HIS A 388 -0.91 18.17 -51.81
C HIS A 388 -1.31 16.71 -52.07
N PRO A 389 -2.18 16.12 -51.22
CA PRO A 389 -2.71 14.78 -51.46
C PRO A 389 -3.47 14.75 -52.79
N SER A 390 -3.26 13.68 -53.56
CA SER A 390 -3.93 13.42 -54.85
C SER A 390 -5.17 12.56 -54.70
N SER A 391 -5.27 11.81 -53.60
CA SER A 391 -6.40 10.94 -53.29
C SER A 391 -6.89 11.10 -51.83
N PHE A 392 -8.11 10.64 -51.55
CA PHE A 392 -8.67 10.65 -50.20
C PHE A 392 -7.84 9.86 -49.17
N PRO A 393 -7.37 8.62 -49.44
CA PRO A 393 -6.56 7.88 -48.47
C PRO A 393 -5.22 8.57 -48.16
N GLU A 394 -4.59 9.24 -49.13
CA GLU A 394 -3.39 10.07 -48.86
C GLU A 394 -3.71 11.25 -47.92
N GLY A 395 -4.92 11.81 -47.99
CA GLY A 395 -5.40 12.81 -47.05
C GLY A 395 -5.59 12.27 -45.63
N LEU A 396 -6.10 11.04 -45.50
CA LEU A 396 -6.20 10.34 -44.20
C LEU A 396 -4.81 10.06 -43.62
N ALA A 397 -3.88 9.61 -44.45
CA ALA A 397 -2.49 9.36 -44.07
C ALA A 397 -1.77 10.63 -43.60
N LEU A 398 -1.98 11.76 -44.29
CA LEU A 398 -1.49 13.08 -43.87
C LEU A 398 -2.06 13.47 -42.50
N ALA A 399 -3.37 13.27 -42.29
CA ALA A 399 -4.01 13.56 -41.01
C ALA A 399 -3.44 12.68 -39.89
N ALA A 400 -3.19 11.39 -40.15
CA ALA A 400 -2.56 10.47 -39.20
C ALA A 400 -1.14 10.94 -38.84
N ALA A 401 -0.30 11.30 -39.82
CA ALA A 401 1.05 11.82 -39.58
C ALA A 401 1.03 13.13 -38.78
N PHE A 402 0.10 14.03 -39.08
CA PHE A 402 -0.09 15.30 -38.36
C PHE A 402 -0.43 15.08 -36.88
N VAL A 403 -1.47 14.30 -36.56
CA VAL A 403 -1.88 14.09 -35.16
C VAL A 403 -0.85 13.27 -34.38
N SER A 404 -0.16 12.35 -35.04
CA SER A 404 0.93 11.57 -34.44
C SER A 404 2.12 12.47 -34.04
N SER A 405 2.41 13.49 -34.87
CA SER A 405 3.47 14.46 -34.58
C SER A 405 3.16 15.37 -33.39
N ILE A 406 1.87 15.65 -33.13
CA ILE A 406 1.43 16.33 -31.90
C ILE A 406 1.84 15.49 -30.67
N ASN A 407 1.57 14.19 -30.72
CA ASN A 407 1.89 13.26 -29.63
C ASN A 407 3.39 13.13 -29.38
N ILE A 408 4.20 12.98 -30.43
CA ILE A 408 5.66 12.90 -30.31
C ILE A 408 6.19 14.11 -29.56
N ALA A 409 5.93 15.30 -30.08
CA ALA A 409 6.56 16.51 -29.57
C ALA A 409 5.97 16.93 -28.21
N GLY A 410 4.66 16.74 -28.01
CA GLY A 410 4.00 16.99 -26.75
C GLY A 410 4.47 16.04 -25.64
N GLY A 411 4.51 14.74 -25.93
CA GLY A 411 4.90 13.70 -24.98
C GLY A 411 6.35 13.84 -24.49
N PHE A 412 7.32 14.07 -25.38
CA PHE A 412 8.72 14.25 -24.97
C PHE A 412 8.93 15.52 -24.15
N MET A 413 8.22 16.61 -24.48
CA MET A 413 8.30 17.86 -23.73
C MET A 413 7.75 17.72 -22.31
N ILE A 414 6.60 17.06 -22.14
CA ILE A 414 6.03 16.78 -20.82
C ILE A 414 6.95 15.89 -20.02
N THR A 415 7.45 14.81 -20.63
CA THR A 415 8.36 13.87 -19.97
C THR A 415 9.57 14.62 -19.41
N GLN A 416 10.19 15.47 -20.22
CA GLN A 416 11.34 16.27 -19.79
C GLN A 416 10.98 17.15 -18.59
N ARG A 417 9.87 17.90 -18.66
CA ARG A 417 9.41 18.77 -17.56
C ARG A 417 9.20 17.98 -16.26
N MET A 418 8.59 16.79 -16.33
CA MET A 418 8.35 15.96 -15.15
C MET A 418 9.65 15.44 -14.54
N LEU A 419 10.58 14.96 -15.37
CA LEU A 419 11.85 14.42 -14.91
C LEU A 419 12.74 15.51 -14.30
N ASP A 420 12.66 16.74 -14.79
CA ASP A 420 13.40 17.88 -14.25
C ASP A 420 12.90 18.28 -12.85
N MET A 421 11.63 18.05 -12.51
CA MET A 421 11.11 18.28 -11.15
C MET A 421 11.72 17.38 -10.08
N PHE A 422 12.25 16.22 -10.48
CA PHE A 422 12.94 15.31 -9.56
C PHE A 422 14.41 15.64 -9.36
N LYS A 423 14.94 16.65 -10.05
CA LYS A 423 16.33 17.08 -9.88
C LYS A 423 16.46 17.84 -8.57
N ARG A 424 17.35 17.38 -7.70
CA ARG A 424 17.61 18.07 -6.44
C ARG A 424 18.60 19.21 -6.68
N PRO A 425 18.49 20.34 -5.95
CA PRO A 425 19.48 21.41 -6.03
C PRO A 425 20.91 20.98 -5.64
N THR A 426 21.04 19.88 -4.89
CA THR A 426 22.30 19.32 -4.43
C THR A 426 22.86 18.21 -5.32
N ASP A 427 22.16 17.83 -6.39
CA ASP A 427 22.68 16.85 -7.34
C ASP A 427 23.86 17.44 -8.15
N PRO A 428 24.86 16.62 -8.55
CA PRO A 428 25.93 17.07 -9.43
C PRO A 428 25.41 17.63 -10.78
N PRO A 429 26.14 18.55 -11.43
CA PRO A 429 25.81 18.99 -12.78
C PRO A 429 25.74 17.80 -13.76
N GLU A 430 24.69 17.78 -14.58
CA GLU A 430 24.49 16.77 -15.64
C GLU A 430 24.71 17.42 -17.02
N TYR A 431 25.23 16.63 -17.97
CA TYR A 431 25.61 17.11 -19.30
C TYR A 431 24.78 16.43 -20.40
N ASN A 432 23.45 16.54 -20.30
CA ASN A 432 22.52 15.81 -21.17
C ASN A 432 22.66 16.10 -22.68
N TYR A 433 23.25 17.25 -23.05
CA TYR A 433 23.55 17.56 -24.45
C TYR A 433 24.53 16.57 -25.10
N LEU A 434 25.36 15.86 -24.30
CA LEU A 434 26.27 14.83 -24.81
C LEU A 434 25.55 13.63 -25.43
N TYR A 435 24.30 13.37 -25.04
CA TYR A 435 23.47 12.35 -25.70
C TYR A 435 23.11 12.73 -27.15
N GLY A 436 23.38 13.97 -27.58
CA GLY A 436 23.33 14.35 -28.99
C GLY A 436 24.40 13.65 -29.85
N LEU A 437 25.52 13.22 -29.26
CA LEU A 437 26.59 12.51 -29.99
C LEU A 437 26.10 11.19 -30.60
N PRO A 438 25.53 10.22 -29.83
CA PRO A 438 25.01 8.99 -30.41
C PRO A 438 23.83 9.24 -31.36
N ILE A 439 22.97 10.25 -31.12
CA ILE A 439 21.88 10.62 -32.05
C ILE A 439 22.46 11.05 -33.41
N GLY A 440 23.46 11.93 -33.39
CA GLY A 440 24.11 12.43 -34.60
C GLY A 440 24.81 11.31 -35.37
N VAL A 441 25.49 10.39 -34.69
CA VAL A 441 26.12 9.22 -35.33
C VAL A 441 25.07 8.26 -35.90
N PHE A 442 23.99 7.98 -35.17
CA PHE A 442 22.97 7.03 -35.60
C PHE A 442 22.21 7.53 -36.84
N ILE A 443 21.72 8.77 -36.81
CA ILE A 443 20.95 9.36 -37.93
C ILE A 443 21.88 9.80 -39.07
N GLY A 444 23.01 10.45 -38.73
CA GLY A 444 23.99 10.90 -39.73
C GLY A 444 24.67 9.73 -40.44
N GLY A 445 25.00 8.67 -39.70
CA GLY A 445 25.52 7.42 -40.25
C GLY A 445 24.52 6.73 -41.19
N TYR A 446 23.23 6.73 -40.82
CA TYR A 446 22.17 6.27 -41.72
C TYR A 446 22.14 7.10 -43.02
N GLY A 447 22.10 8.44 -42.91
CA GLY A 447 22.12 9.32 -44.08
C GLY A 447 23.32 9.10 -45.00
N ALA A 448 24.51 8.91 -44.43
CA ALA A 448 25.72 8.58 -45.18
C ALA A 448 25.63 7.21 -45.87
N SER A 449 25.05 6.21 -45.19
CA SER A 449 24.86 4.86 -45.77
C SER A 449 23.87 4.87 -46.94
N VAL A 450 22.77 5.61 -46.82
CA VAL A 450 21.78 5.79 -47.89
C VAL A 450 22.42 6.53 -49.07
N ALA A 451 23.21 7.58 -48.80
CA ALA A 451 23.94 8.30 -49.84
C ALA A 451 24.99 7.42 -50.56
N ALA A 452 25.55 6.44 -49.87
CA ALA A 452 26.45 5.44 -50.43
C ALA A 452 25.72 4.26 -51.12
N GLY A 453 24.39 4.26 -51.15
CA GLY A 453 23.58 3.24 -51.82
C GLY A 453 23.29 1.98 -51.00
N PHE A 454 23.53 2.00 -49.68
CA PHE A 454 23.17 0.89 -48.78
C PHE A 454 21.71 0.98 -48.31
N HIS A 455 21.13 -0.18 -48.03
CA HIS A 455 19.77 -0.35 -47.50
C HIS A 455 19.84 -1.04 -46.13
N ILE A 456 19.71 -0.24 -45.07
CA ILE A 456 19.87 -0.71 -43.68
C ILE A 456 18.64 -0.40 -42.81
N GLU A 457 17.49 -0.18 -43.41
CA GLU A 457 16.27 0.29 -42.76
C GLU A 457 15.76 -0.71 -41.71
N GLN A 458 15.86 -2.01 -41.98
CA GLN A 458 15.51 -3.06 -41.00
C GLN A 458 16.43 -3.04 -39.76
N MET A 459 17.72 -2.73 -39.95
CA MET A 459 18.65 -2.56 -38.83
C MET A 459 18.40 -1.26 -38.07
N MET A 460 18.00 -0.20 -38.76
CA MET A 460 17.55 1.04 -38.13
C MET A 460 16.31 0.82 -37.28
N TYR A 461 15.33 0.05 -37.76
CA TYR A 461 14.14 -0.34 -36.98
C TYR A 461 14.49 -1.13 -35.72
N LEU A 462 15.43 -2.08 -35.82
CA LEU A 462 15.93 -2.78 -34.63
C LEU A 462 16.63 -1.81 -33.66
N GLY A 463 17.52 -0.95 -34.16
CA GLY A 463 18.22 0.07 -33.36
C GLY A 463 17.26 1.02 -32.64
N SER A 464 16.25 1.51 -33.37
CA SER A 464 15.19 2.35 -32.83
C SER A 464 14.35 1.63 -31.78
N GLY A 465 13.97 0.37 -32.03
CA GLY A 465 13.25 -0.46 -31.06
C GLY A 465 14.05 -0.66 -29.77
N MET A 466 15.35 -0.95 -29.87
CA MET A 466 16.24 -1.05 -28.70
C MET A 466 16.35 0.27 -27.94
N CYS A 467 16.41 1.40 -28.64
CA CYS A 467 16.41 2.72 -28.00
C CYS A 467 15.07 3.01 -27.27
N CYS A 468 13.94 2.62 -27.86
CA CYS A 468 12.63 2.72 -27.20
C CYS A 468 12.50 1.80 -25.97
N VAL A 469 13.03 0.59 -26.02
CA VAL A 469 13.14 -0.29 -24.84
C VAL A 469 14.03 0.36 -23.78
N GLY A 470 15.19 0.87 -24.18
CA GLY A 470 16.12 1.63 -23.33
C GLY A 470 15.48 2.87 -22.72
N ALA A 471 14.50 3.47 -23.40
CA ALA A 471 13.77 4.61 -22.88
C ALA A 471 13.02 4.25 -21.60
N LEU A 472 12.29 3.12 -21.61
CA LEU A 472 11.57 2.64 -20.43
C LEU A 472 12.52 2.05 -19.38
N ALA A 473 13.53 1.28 -19.81
CA ALA A 473 14.53 0.72 -18.91
C ALA A 473 15.29 1.81 -18.13
N GLY A 474 15.53 2.97 -18.77
CA GLY A 474 16.15 4.13 -18.12
C GLY A 474 15.34 4.71 -16.97
N LEU A 475 14.02 4.46 -16.91
CA LEU A 475 13.15 4.87 -15.78
C LEU A 475 13.20 3.89 -14.59
N SER A 476 14.02 2.84 -14.65
CA SER A 476 14.24 1.92 -13.51
C SER A 476 14.87 2.60 -12.30
N SER A 477 15.57 3.73 -12.49
CA SER A 477 16.12 4.53 -11.41
C SER A 477 15.97 6.03 -11.68
N GLN A 478 15.93 6.83 -10.62
CA GLN A 478 15.89 8.29 -10.76
C GLN A 478 17.18 8.86 -11.38
N GLY A 479 18.33 8.21 -11.15
CA GLY A 479 19.61 8.66 -11.71
C GLY A 479 19.69 8.50 -13.23
N THR A 480 19.02 7.50 -13.79
CA THR A 480 19.05 7.17 -15.23
C THR A 480 17.83 7.70 -16.00
N SER A 481 16.87 8.33 -15.34
CA SER A 481 15.57 8.67 -15.95
C SER A 481 15.69 9.61 -17.15
N ARG A 482 16.64 10.56 -17.14
CA ARG A 482 16.89 11.50 -18.25
C ARG A 482 17.54 10.82 -19.46
N LEU A 483 18.41 9.83 -19.23
CA LEU A 483 18.92 8.96 -20.30
C LEU A 483 17.75 8.23 -20.97
N GLY A 484 16.78 7.75 -20.19
CA GLY A 484 15.56 7.13 -20.73
C GLY A 484 14.83 8.06 -21.71
N ASN A 485 14.61 9.32 -21.35
CA ASN A 485 13.99 10.29 -22.25
C ASN A 485 14.81 10.52 -23.54
N ALA A 486 16.14 10.63 -23.42
CA ALA A 486 17.04 10.82 -24.56
C ALA A 486 17.05 9.62 -25.53
N LEU A 487 17.08 8.40 -25.00
CA LEU A 487 16.99 7.17 -25.81
C LEU A 487 15.63 7.06 -26.51
N GLY A 488 14.54 7.47 -25.86
CA GLY A 488 13.22 7.55 -26.50
C GLY A 488 13.23 8.48 -27.71
N MET A 489 13.78 9.69 -27.56
CA MET A 489 13.92 10.65 -28.66
C MET A 489 14.79 10.09 -29.80
N MET A 490 15.90 9.43 -29.48
CA MET A 490 16.77 8.77 -30.45
C MET A 490 16.02 7.67 -31.23
N GLY A 491 15.25 6.83 -30.54
CA GLY A 491 14.49 5.74 -31.13
C GLY A 491 13.44 6.24 -32.11
N VAL A 492 12.64 7.24 -31.70
CA VAL A 492 11.60 7.83 -32.55
C VAL A 492 12.21 8.54 -33.77
N ALA A 493 13.26 9.33 -33.58
CA ALA A 493 13.93 10.04 -34.67
C ALA A 493 14.56 9.06 -35.69
N GLY A 494 15.22 8.01 -35.21
CA GLY A 494 15.78 6.96 -36.09
C GLY A 494 14.71 6.20 -36.87
N GLY A 495 13.55 5.95 -36.25
CA GLY A 495 12.45 5.23 -36.90
C GLY A 495 11.82 6.04 -38.03
N ILE A 496 11.58 7.32 -37.78
CA ILE A 496 11.08 8.25 -38.81
C ILE A 496 12.11 8.42 -39.93
N ALA A 497 13.40 8.59 -39.59
CA ALA A 497 14.46 8.72 -40.59
C ALA A 497 14.55 7.47 -41.49
N ALA A 498 14.50 6.27 -40.90
CA ALA A 498 14.50 5.01 -41.63
C ALA A 498 13.33 4.92 -42.61
N THR A 499 12.12 5.24 -42.16
CA THR A 499 10.91 5.25 -42.99
C THR A 499 10.99 6.28 -44.12
N LEU A 500 11.46 7.50 -43.84
CA LEU A 500 11.63 8.51 -44.91
C LEU A 500 12.68 8.07 -45.95
N GLY A 501 13.76 7.43 -45.51
CA GLY A 501 14.81 6.95 -46.40
C GLY A 501 14.40 5.73 -47.24
N SER A 502 13.52 4.85 -46.73
CA SER A 502 12.99 3.72 -47.50
C SER A 502 12.06 4.18 -48.62
N LEU A 503 11.26 5.22 -48.38
CA LEU A 503 10.26 5.73 -49.32
C LEU A 503 10.87 6.52 -50.49
N LYS A 504 12.04 7.15 -50.28
CA LYS A 504 12.70 8.05 -51.26
C LYS A 504 11.71 9.05 -51.91
N PRO A 505 10.98 9.85 -51.12
CA PRO A 505 9.94 10.72 -51.63
C PRO A 505 10.49 11.78 -52.59
N SER A 506 9.65 12.26 -53.53
CA SER A 506 9.99 13.44 -54.33
C SER A 506 10.17 14.67 -53.43
N PRO A 507 10.90 15.71 -53.87
CA PRO A 507 11.06 16.93 -53.08
C PRO A 507 9.73 17.56 -52.63
N GLU A 508 8.70 17.50 -53.48
CA GLU A 508 7.36 18.01 -53.17
C GLU A 508 6.65 17.18 -52.09
N LEU A 509 6.69 15.85 -52.18
CA LEU A 509 6.10 14.96 -51.19
C LEU A 509 6.86 15.03 -49.86
N LEU A 510 8.19 15.12 -49.90
CA LEU A 510 9.01 15.32 -48.71
C LEU A 510 8.68 16.65 -48.01
N ALA A 511 8.42 17.71 -48.79
CA ALA A 511 7.98 18.99 -48.26
C ALA A 511 6.61 18.88 -47.58
N GLN A 512 5.67 18.14 -48.18
CA GLN A 512 4.36 17.85 -47.58
C GLN A 512 4.49 17.07 -46.26
N MET A 513 5.25 15.98 -46.24
CA MET A 513 5.53 15.17 -45.03
C MET A 513 6.16 16.03 -43.94
N SER A 514 7.18 16.81 -44.29
CA SER A 514 7.88 17.70 -43.36
C SER A 514 6.96 18.79 -42.81
N ALA A 515 6.10 19.38 -43.65
CA ALA A 515 5.14 20.38 -43.23
C ALA A 515 4.09 19.81 -42.26
N ALA A 516 3.55 18.62 -42.53
CA ALA A 516 2.61 17.95 -41.65
C ALA A 516 3.24 17.66 -40.27
N MET A 517 4.47 17.12 -40.25
CA MET A 517 5.16 16.83 -38.99
C MET A 517 5.56 18.09 -38.24
N ALA A 518 6.08 19.12 -38.92
CA ALA A 518 6.50 20.36 -38.30
C ALA A 518 5.33 21.13 -37.68
N THR A 519 4.19 21.18 -38.37
CA THR A 519 2.98 21.84 -37.87
C THR A 519 2.38 21.11 -36.68
N GLY A 520 2.23 19.78 -36.78
CA GLY A 520 1.75 18.95 -35.66
C GLY A 520 2.69 19.02 -34.45
N GLY A 521 4.00 18.90 -34.68
CA GLY A 521 5.01 19.00 -33.63
C GLY A 521 5.03 20.37 -32.94
N THR A 522 4.90 21.46 -33.70
CA THR A 522 4.82 22.83 -33.14
C THR A 522 3.59 23.00 -32.26
N LEU A 523 2.45 22.46 -32.68
CA LEU A 523 1.23 22.47 -31.88
C LEU A 523 1.40 21.67 -30.59
N GLY A 524 1.94 20.44 -30.69
CA GLY A 524 2.24 19.59 -29.54
C GLY A 524 3.16 20.25 -28.51
N LEU A 525 4.26 20.87 -28.97
CA LEU A 525 5.18 21.63 -28.11
C LEU A 525 4.50 22.82 -27.43
N THR A 526 3.64 23.53 -28.16
CA THR A 526 2.94 24.71 -27.63
C THR A 526 1.97 24.31 -26.53
N ILE A 527 1.19 23.23 -26.73
CA ILE A 527 0.27 22.68 -25.73
C ILE A 527 1.06 22.20 -24.50
N ALA A 528 2.09 21.37 -24.72
CA ALA A 528 2.87 20.78 -23.64
C ALA A 528 3.63 21.78 -22.79
N LYS A 529 4.04 22.94 -23.32
CA LYS A 529 4.70 24.00 -22.55
C LYS A 529 3.74 24.83 -21.69
N ARG A 530 2.47 24.95 -22.11
CA ARG A 530 1.48 25.82 -21.44
C ARG A 530 0.73 25.14 -20.30
N ILE A 531 0.66 23.80 -20.28
CA ILE A 531 -0.11 23.05 -19.28
C ILE A 531 0.55 23.09 -17.89
N GLU A 532 -0.26 23.15 -16.82
CA GLU A 532 0.19 22.90 -15.45
C GLU A 532 0.41 21.39 -15.21
N ILE A 533 1.29 21.03 -14.27
CA ILE A 533 1.58 19.62 -13.96
C ILE A 533 0.37 18.92 -13.31
N THR A 534 -0.48 19.67 -12.60
CA THR A 534 -1.74 19.16 -12.04
C THR A 534 -2.73 18.72 -13.11
N ASP A 535 -2.61 19.28 -14.32
CA ASP A 535 -3.47 19.00 -15.48
C ASP A 535 -2.93 17.89 -16.39
N LEU A 536 -1.87 17.23 -15.95
CA LEU A 536 -1.23 16.19 -16.73
C LEU A 536 -2.12 14.97 -17.00
N PRO A 537 -2.92 14.44 -16.05
CA PRO A 537 -3.75 13.27 -16.29
C PRO A 537 -4.73 13.43 -17.46
N GLN A 538 -5.39 14.60 -17.56
CA GLN A 538 -6.29 14.85 -18.67
C GLN A 538 -5.54 15.03 -20.00
N LEU A 539 -4.34 15.63 -20.00
CA LEU A 539 -3.57 15.78 -21.23
C LEU A 539 -3.07 14.42 -21.75
N VAL A 540 -2.68 13.51 -20.87
CA VAL A 540 -2.35 12.12 -21.22
C VAL A 540 -3.56 11.42 -21.85
N ALA A 541 -4.75 11.58 -21.26
CA ALA A 541 -5.98 11.07 -21.87
C ALA A 541 -6.24 11.68 -23.26
N ALA A 542 -6.09 12.99 -23.43
CA ALA A 542 -6.26 13.64 -24.72
C ALA A 542 -5.29 13.08 -25.79
N PHE A 543 -4.02 12.86 -25.45
CA PHE A 543 -3.03 12.33 -26.38
C PHE A 543 -3.26 10.87 -26.78
N HIS A 544 -3.73 10.01 -25.88
CA HIS A 544 -4.15 8.65 -26.25
C HIS A 544 -5.27 8.66 -27.30
N SER A 545 -6.18 9.64 -27.24
CA SER A 545 -7.23 9.77 -28.26
C SER A 545 -6.65 10.01 -29.66
N LEU A 546 -5.57 10.81 -29.76
CA LEU A 546 -4.90 11.08 -31.04
C LEU A 546 -4.23 9.83 -31.62
N VAL A 547 -3.69 8.94 -30.78
CA VAL A 547 -3.16 7.64 -31.24
C VAL A 547 -4.28 6.77 -31.78
N GLY A 548 -5.40 6.66 -31.04
CA GLY A 548 -6.55 5.87 -31.49
C GLY A 548 -7.13 6.37 -32.81
N LEU A 549 -7.19 7.70 -32.98
CA LEU A 549 -7.61 8.32 -34.24
C LEU A 549 -6.62 8.02 -35.38
N ALA A 550 -5.32 8.18 -35.16
CA ALA A 550 -4.30 7.86 -36.16
C ALA A 550 -4.39 6.40 -36.63
N ALA A 551 -4.65 5.47 -35.72
CA ALA A 551 -4.82 4.05 -36.05
C ALA A 551 -6.04 3.76 -36.91
N VAL A 552 -7.18 4.38 -36.59
CA VAL A 552 -8.39 4.28 -37.42
C VAL A 552 -8.10 4.82 -38.83
N LEU A 553 -7.49 6.00 -38.91
CA LEU A 553 -7.16 6.65 -40.20
C LEU A 553 -6.20 5.79 -41.03
N THR A 554 -5.17 5.22 -40.42
CA THR A 554 -4.16 4.37 -41.09
C THR A 554 -4.80 3.08 -41.60
N CYS A 555 -5.56 2.37 -40.77
CA CYS A 555 -6.19 1.10 -41.16
C CYS A 555 -7.21 1.28 -42.29
N VAL A 556 -7.99 2.37 -42.25
CA VAL A 556 -8.95 2.69 -43.31
C VAL A 556 -8.23 3.12 -44.59
N ALA A 557 -7.19 3.96 -44.49
CA ALA A 557 -6.41 4.39 -45.64
C ALA A 557 -5.74 3.20 -46.35
N GLU A 558 -5.11 2.30 -45.59
CA GLU A 558 -4.47 1.11 -46.14
C GLU A 558 -5.46 0.21 -46.87
N TYR A 559 -6.62 -0.04 -46.28
CA TYR A 559 -7.66 -0.84 -46.94
C TYR A 559 -8.08 -0.21 -48.26
N MET A 560 -8.22 1.11 -48.32
CA MET A 560 -8.57 1.82 -49.56
C MET A 560 -7.47 1.74 -50.62
N ILE A 561 -6.21 1.82 -50.22
CA ILE A 561 -5.04 1.78 -51.11
C ILE A 561 -4.85 0.36 -51.66
N GLU A 562 -4.92 -0.65 -50.81
CA GLU A 562 -4.63 -2.04 -51.17
C GLU A 562 -5.83 -2.80 -51.74
N TYR A 563 -7.05 -2.26 -51.62
CA TYR A 563 -8.26 -2.92 -52.12
C TYR A 563 -8.15 -3.50 -53.55
N PRO A 564 -7.61 -2.77 -54.55
CA PRO A 564 -7.46 -3.30 -55.90
C PRO A 564 -6.52 -4.51 -56.01
N HIS A 565 -5.65 -4.73 -55.03
CA HIS A 565 -4.67 -5.83 -55.00
C HIS A 565 -5.14 -7.01 -54.14
N LEU A 566 -6.17 -6.85 -53.29
CA LEU A 566 -6.62 -7.89 -52.37
C LEU A 566 -7.08 -9.18 -53.06
N ASP A 567 -7.64 -9.10 -54.27
CA ASP A 567 -8.12 -10.28 -54.99
C ASP A 567 -6.99 -11.25 -55.39
N VAL A 568 -5.77 -10.75 -55.55
CA VAL A 568 -4.59 -11.53 -55.96
C VAL A 568 -3.55 -11.67 -54.84
N HIS A 569 -3.75 -11.01 -53.71
CA HIS A 569 -2.78 -10.97 -52.62
C HIS A 569 -2.86 -12.24 -51.74
N PRO A 570 -1.79 -13.05 -51.62
CA PRO A 570 -1.82 -14.30 -50.87
C PRO A 570 -2.08 -14.13 -49.36
N ALA A 571 -1.87 -12.91 -48.82
CA ALA A 571 -2.18 -12.57 -47.44
C ALA A 571 -3.38 -11.61 -47.29
N ALA A 572 -4.26 -11.50 -48.29
CA ALA A 572 -5.41 -10.58 -48.28
C ALA A 572 -6.28 -10.69 -47.01
N ASN A 573 -6.58 -11.92 -46.58
CA ASN A 573 -7.38 -12.14 -45.37
C ASN A 573 -6.68 -11.66 -44.10
N MET A 574 -5.35 -11.74 -44.02
CA MET A 574 -4.60 -11.22 -42.88
C MET A 574 -4.65 -9.69 -42.85
N VAL A 575 -4.40 -9.03 -43.99
CA VAL A 575 -4.48 -7.57 -44.14
C VAL A 575 -5.87 -7.07 -43.72
N LYS A 576 -6.94 -7.67 -44.25
CA LYS A 576 -8.32 -7.38 -43.86
C LYS A 576 -8.53 -7.55 -42.35
N THR A 577 -8.17 -8.72 -41.80
CA THR A 577 -8.37 -9.02 -40.37
C THR A 577 -7.69 -7.98 -39.47
N VAL A 578 -6.43 -7.66 -39.76
CA VAL A 578 -5.63 -6.74 -38.96
C VAL A 578 -6.15 -5.31 -39.09
N ALA A 579 -6.52 -4.86 -40.29
CA ALA A 579 -7.13 -3.54 -40.50
C ALA A 579 -8.43 -3.39 -39.69
N TYR A 580 -9.31 -4.40 -39.71
CA TYR A 580 -10.57 -4.37 -38.96
C TYR A 580 -10.33 -4.31 -37.43
N LEU A 581 -9.37 -5.10 -36.93
CA LEU A 581 -9.01 -5.09 -35.51
C LEU A 581 -8.37 -3.76 -35.10
N GLY A 582 -7.45 -3.21 -35.91
CA GLY A 582 -6.83 -1.92 -35.69
C GLY A 582 -7.85 -0.78 -35.65
N THR A 583 -8.81 -0.76 -36.59
CA THR A 583 -9.92 0.20 -36.59
C THR A 583 -10.78 0.07 -35.32
N TYR A 584 -11.10 -1.15 -34.89
CA TYR A 584 -11.88 -1.37 -33.66
C TYR A 584 -11.14 -0.87 -32.41
N ILE A 585 -9.87 -1.27 -32.23
CA ILE A 585 -9.07 -0.88 -31.06
C ILE A 585 -8.87 0.65 -31.05
N GLY A 586 -8.57 1.23 -32.21
CA GLY A 586 -8.41 2.68 -32.36
C GLY A 586 -9.68 3.45 -32.01
N GLY A 587 -10.85 2.99 -32.47
CA GLY A 587 -12.14 3.62 -32.18
C GLY A 587 -12.51 3.59 -30.69
N VAL A 588 -12.31 2.46 -30.00
CA VAL A 588 -12.50 2.38 -28.53
C VAL A 588 -11.54 3.32 -27.82
N THR A 589 -10.28 3.35 -28.25
CA THR A 589 -9.23 4.17 -27.63
C THR A 589 -9.52 5.67 -27.80
N PHE A 590 -9.92 6.08 -29.00
CA PHE A 590 -10.27 7.46 -29.32
C PHE A 590 -11.39 7.98 -28.41
N SER A 591 -12.55 7.31 -28.44
CA SER A 591 -13.73 7.80 -27.74
C SER A 591 -13.66 7.64 -26.22
N GLY A 592 -13.11 6.52 -25.74
CA GLY A 592 -12.90 6.29 -24.32
C GLY A 592 -11.98 7.34 -23.71
N SER A 593 -10.90 7.69 -24.41
CA SER A 593 -9.94 8.67 -23.93
C SER A 593 -10.51 10.09 -23.92
N LEU A 594 -11.36 10.44 -24.89
CA LEU A 594 -12.10 11.72 -24.89
C LEU A 594 -13.08 11.83 -23.72
N VAL A 595 -13.79 10.75 -23.38
CA VAL A 595 -14.68 10.74 -22.20
C VAL A 595 -13.85 10.86 -20.91
N ALA A 596 -12.73 10.15 -20.82
CA ALA A 596 -11.82 10.25 -19.67
C ALA A 596 -11.30 11.68 -19.51
N TYR A 597 -10.85 12.32 -20.60
CA TYR A 597 -10.49 13.74 -20.61
C TYR A 597 -11.63 14.62 -20.11
N GLY A 598 -12.84 14.46 -20.65
CA GLY A 598 -14.01 15.27 -20.28
C GLY A 598 -14.36 15.15 -18.79
N LYS A 599 -14.28 13.95 -18.21
CA LYS A 599 -14.53 13.71 -16.78
C LYS A 599 -13.44 14.30 -15.88
N LEU A 600 -12.17 14.19 -16.27
CA LEU A 600 -11.04 14.73 -15.50
C LEU A 600 -10.98 16.26 -15.55
N GLN A 601 -11.29 16.84 -16.70
CA GLN A 601 -11.34 18.29 -16.89
C GLN A 601 -12.57 18.94 -16.21
N GLY A 602 -13.54 18.14 -15.73
CA GLY A 602 -14.78 18.62 -15.15
C GLY A 602 -15.81 19.14 -16.16
N VAL A 603 -15.58 18.91 -17.46
CA VAL A 603 -16.55 19.20 -18.53
C VAL A 603 -17.74 18.22 -18.46
N LEU A 604 -17.46 16.98 -18.06
CA LEU A 604 -18.47 15.94 -17.82
C LEU A 604 -18.57 15.65 -16.31
N ASN A 605 -19.75 15.22 -15.87
CA ASN A 605 -19.96 14.83 -14.48
C ASN A 605 -19.07 13.62 -14.10
N SER A 606 -18.37 13.74 -12.97
CA SER A 606 -17.48 12.69 -12.45
C SER A 606 -18.24 11.45 -11.96
N ALA A 607 -19.54 11.57 -11.67
CA ALA A 607 -20.38 10.43 -11.30
C ALA A 607 -20.50 9.39 -12.44
N PRO A 608 -20.56 8.09 -12.12
CA PRO A 608 -20.79 7.04 -13.12
C PRO A 608 -22.21 7.16 -13.71
N LEU A 609 -22.32 7.23 -15.03
CA LEU A 609 -23.61 7.24 -15.72
C LEU A 609 -24.09 5.80 -15.94
N MET A 610 -25.12 5.40 -15.19
CA MET A 610 -25.65 4.04 -15.19
C MET A 610 -26.86 3.92 -16.12
N LEU A 611 -26.64 3.53 -17.39
CA LEU A 611 -27.73 3.30 -18.33
C LEU A 611 -28.54 2.02 -17.99
N PRO A 612 -29.88 2.03 -18.11
CA PRO A 612 -30.69 0.83 -17.98
C PRO A 612 -30.24 -0.24 -18.99
N GLY A 613 -30.01 -1.47 -18.53
CA GLY A 613 -29.60 -2.57 -19.41
C GLY A 613 -28.18 -2.43 -20.02
N ARG A 614 -27.31 -1.58 -19.47
CA ARG A 614 -25.95 -1.31 -20.00
C ARG A 614 -25.14 -2.55 -20.39
N HIS A 615 -25.26 -3.64 -19.63
CA HIS A 615 -24.51 -4.88 -19.90
C HIS A 615 -25.03 -5.56 -21.17
N MET A 616 -26.34 -5.56 -21.40
CA MET A 616 -26.93 -6.06 -22.64
C MET A 616 -26.56 -5.18 -23.83
N MET A 617 -26.56 -3.86 -23.66
CA MET A 617 -26.13 -2.93 -24.70
C MET A 617 -24.66 -3.16 -25.07
N ASN A 618 -23.75 -3.23 -24.09
CA ASN A 618 -22.33 -3.48 -24.35
C ASN A 618 -22.09 -4.87 -24.95
N ALA A 619 -22.80 -5.90 -24.49
CA ALA A 619 -22.74 -7.24 -25.09
C ALA A 619 -23.25 -7.23 -26.55
N GLY A 620 -24.31 -6.47 -26.83
CA GLY A 620 -24.84 -6.27 -28.18
C GLY A 620 -23.86 -5.55 -29.09
N LEU A 621 -23.26 -4.45 -28.63
CA LEU A 621 -22.21 -3.72 -29.36
C LEU A 621 -21.00 -4.60 -29.67
N MET A 622 -20.54 -5.39 -28.69
CA MET A 622 -19.45 -6.36 -28.89
C MET A 622 -19.83 -7.44 -29.90
N THR A 623 -21.03 -8.02 -29.77
CA THR A 623 -21.52 -9.06 -30.68
C THR A 623 -21.64 -8.53 -32.11
N ALA A 624 -22.17 -7.32 -32.29
CA ALA A 624 -22.25 -6.67 -33.60
C ALA A 624 -20.85 -6.37 -34.17
N SER A 625 -19.91 -5.93 -33.33
CA SER A 625 -18.53 -5.64 -33.75
C SER A 625 -17.79 -6.92 -34.18
N VAL A 626 -17.95 -8.03 -33.46
CA VAL A 626 -17.36 -9.33 -33.83
C VAL A 626 -18.07 -9.92 -35.05
N GLY A 627 -19.40 -9.87 -35.06
CA GLY A 627 -20.22 -10.39 -36.16
C GLY A 627 -19.99 -9.65 -37.48
N GLY A 628 -19.71 -8.33 -37.43
CA GLY A 628 -19.39 -7.50 -38.59
C GLY A 628 -18.14 -7.95 -39.36
N MET A 629 -17.25 -8.73 -38.73
CA MET A 629 -16.11 -9.34 -39.42
C MET A 629 -16.57 -10.38 -40.46
N ILE A 630 -17.69 -11.07 -40.25
CA ILE A 630 -18.17 -12.12 -41.15
C ILE A 630 -18.51 -11.56 -42.55
N PRO A 631 -19.40 -10.55 -42.71
CA PRO A 631 -19.66 -9.96 -44.02
C PRO A 631 -18.42 -9.27 -44.60
N PHE A 632 -17.56 -8.70 -43.73
CA PHE A 632 -16.30 -8.11 -44.16
C PHE A 632 -15.36 -9.12 -44.81
N MET A 633 -15.28 -10.35 -44.29
CA MET A 633 -14.39 -11.39 -44.80
C MET A 633 -15.00 -12.13 -46.00
N LEU A 634 -16.31 -12.37 -46.01
CA LEU A 634 -16.99 -13.13 -47.07
C LEU A 634 -17.26 -12.33 -48.34
N SER A 635 -17.33 -11.00 -48.26
CA SER A 635 -17.52 -10.14 -49.42
C SER A 635 -16.18 -9.62 -49.96
N ALA A 636 -16.04 -9.65 -51.29
CA ALA A 636 -14.96 -8.98 -52.02
C ALA A 636 -15.36 -7.55 -52.46
N ASP A 637 -16.62 -7.15 -52.28
CA ASP A 637 -17.12 -5.85 -52.72
C ASP A 637 -16.61 -4.68 -51.86
N TYR A 638 -16.11 -3.63 -52.53
CA TYR A 638 -15.55 -2.44 -51.90
C TYR A 638 -16.54 -1.75 -50.97
N ALA A 639 -17.78 -1.56 -51.43
CA ALA A 639 -18.80 -0.83 -50.68
C ALA A 639 -19.17 -1.58 -49.39
N THR A 640 -19.26 -2.91 -49.47
CA THR A 640 -19.45 -3.77 -48.30
C THR A 640 -18.28 -3.67 -47.35
N GLY A 641 -17.04 -3.78 -47.86
CA GLY A 641 -15.84 -3.72 -47.04
C GLY A 641 -15.69 -2.39 -46.29
N MET A 642 -15.85 -1.28 -47.00
CA MET A 642 -15.86 0.06 -46.41
C MET A 642 -17.02 0.26 -45.45
N GLY A 643 -18.21 -0.25 -45.78
CA GLY A 643 -19.38 -0.23 -44.90
C GLY A 643 -19.11 -0.94 -43.57
N CYS A 644 -18.40 -2.07 -43.60
CA CYS A 644 -17.99 -2.79 -42.40
C CYS A 644 -16.92 -2.03 -41.60
N LEU A 645 -15.91 -1.42 -42.24
CA LEU A 645 -14.88 -0.63 -41.54
C LEU A 645 -15.45 0.63 -40.89
N VAL A 646 -16.31 1.37 -41.60
CA VAL A 646 -17.04 2.52 -41.03
C VAL A 646 -17.99 2.05 -39.93
N GLY A 647 -18.69 0.93 -40.14
CA GLY A 647 -19.59 0.34 -39.15
C GLY A 647 -18.87 -0.02 -37.86
N VAL A 648 -17.74 -0.74 -37.92
CA VAL A 648 -16.96 -1.12 -36.74
C VAL A 648 -16.32 0.10 -36.07
N SER A 649 -15.87 1.10 -36.83
CA SER A 649 -15.40 2.38 -36.27
C SER A 649 -16.51 3.08 -35.47
N GLY A 650 -17.74 3.11 -35.98
CA GLY A 650 -18.90 3.66 -35.27
C GLY A 650 -19.25 2.87 -34.00
N LEU A 651 -19.34 1.54 -34.11
CA LEU A 651 -19.66 0.66 -32.98
C LEU A 651 -18.61 0.73 -31.87
N SER A 652 -17.33 0.69 -32.23
CA SER A 652 -16.20 0.81 -31.27
C SER A 652 -16.17 2.18 -30.60
N THR A 653 -16.40 3.26 -31.34
CA THR A 653 -16.54 4.62 -30.80
C THR A 653 -17.67 4.69 -29.78
N ILE A 654 -18.86 4.17 -30.11
CA ILE A 654 -20.00 4.13 -29.18
C ILE A 654 -19.63 3.29 -27.94
N MET A 655 -19.01 2.13 -28.13
CA MET A 655 -18.63 1.26 -27.03
C MET A 655 -17.60 1.89 -26.08
N GLY A 656 -16.60 2.60 -26.61
CA GLY A 656 -15.65 3.34 -25.77
C GLY A 656 -16.33 4.43 -24.93
N VAL A 657 -17.35 5.11 -25.48
CA VAL A 657 -18.17 6.06 -24.71
C VAL A 657 -18.99 5.35 -23.64
N THR A 658 -19.73 4.30 -24.00
CA THR A 658 -20.65 3.63 -23.05
C THR A 658 -19.93 2.95 -21.90
N LEU A 659 -18.77 2.34 -22.15
CA LEU A 659 -17.93 1.74 -21.12
C LEU A 659 -17.33 2.81 -20.21
N THR A 660 -16.74 3.87 -20.76
CA THR A 660 -16.04 4.88 -19.96
C THR A 660 -16.98 5.78 -19.17
N MET A 661 -18.16 6.10 -19.72
CA MET A 661 -19.17 6.91 -19.02
C MET A 661 -19.70 6.24 -17.75
N ALA A 662 -19.73 4.90 -17.72
CA ALA A 662 -20.18 4.11 -16.57
C ALA A 662 -19.15 4.03 -15.42
N ILE A 663 -17.97 4.63 -15.60
CA ILE A 663 -16.88 4.62 -14.61
C ILE A 663 -16.86 5.96 -13.87
N GLY A 664 -16.70 5.89 -12.54
CA GLY A 664 -16.60 7.06 -11.67
C GLY A 664 -15.25 7.76 -11.79
N GLY A 665 -15.21 9.06 -11.53
CA GLY A 665 -13.99 9.88 -11.64
C GLY A 665 -12.83 9.40 -10.76
N ALA A 666 -13.13 8.80 -9.61
CA ALA A 666 -12.12 8.24 -8.70
C ALA A 666 -11.36 7.04 -9.31
N ASP A 667 -12.02 6.25 -10.15
CA ASP A 667 -11.42 5.09 -10.82
C ASP A 667 -10.85 5.43 -12.21
N MET A 668 -11.02 6.66 -12.67
CA MET A 668 -10.61 7.10 -14.01
C MET A 668 -9.13 6.87 -14.32
N PRO A 669 -8.18 7.00 -13.38
CA PRO A 669 -6.78 6.65 -13.64
C PRO A 669 -6.56 5.20 -14.12
N VAL A 670 -7.41 4.24 -13.70
CA VAL A 670 -7.37 2.86 -14.22
C VAL A 670 -7.77 2.83 -15.69
N VAL A 671 -8.78 3.61 -16.08
CA VAL A 671 -9.22 3.70 -17.48
C VAL A 671 -8.12 4.26 -18.37
N ILE A 672 -7.42 5.31 -17.92
CA ILE A 672 -6.31 5.90 -18.67
C ILE A 672 -5.22 4.87 -18.97
N THR A 673 -4.87 4.02 -18.00
CA THR A 673 -3.83 2.99 -18.19
C THR A 673 -4.30 1.84 -19.09
N VAL A 674 -5.58 1.47 -19.04
CA VAL A 674 -6.17 0.48 -19.96
C VAL A 674 -6.15 1.00 -21.39
N LEU A 675 -6.55 2.26 -21.59
CA LEU A 675 -6.54 2.89 -22.92
C LEU A 675 -5.10 3.14 -23.43
N ASN A 676 -4.14 3.36 -22.54
CA ASN A 676 -2.71 3.34 -22.88
C ASN A 676 -2.26 1.95 -23.37
N SER A 677 -2.81 0.87 -22.78
CA SER A 677 -2.54 -0.48 -23.30
C SER A 677 -3.10 -0.64 -24.71
N TYR A 678 -4.33 -0.17 -24.94
CA TYR A 678 -4.99 -0.28 -26.24
C TYR A 678 -4.29 0.54 -27.33
N SER A 679 -3.75 1.72 -27.01
CA SER A 679 -2.95 2.50 -27.97
C SER A 679 -1.69 1.73 -28.43
N GLY A 680 -1.06 0.96 -27.53
CA GLY A 680 0.04 0.06 -27.87
C GLY A 680 -0.38 -1.11 -28.77
N TRP A 681 -1.53 -1.74 -28.49
CA TRP A 681 -2.05 -2.84 -29.32
C TRP A 681 -2.54 -2.36 -30.70
N ALA A 682 -3.04 -1.12 -30.80
CA ALA A 682 -3.36 -0.49 -32.08
C ALA A 682 -2.09 -0.32 -32.94
N LEU A 683 -0.98 0.11 -32.33
CA LEU A 683 0.30 0.21 -33.02
C LEU A 683 0.86 -1.17 -33.43
N CYS A 684 0.60 -2.23 -32.67
CA CYS A 684 0.90 -3.60 -33.11
C CYS A 684 0.07 -3.98 -34.34
N ALA A 685 -1.23 -3.62 -34.37
CA ALA A 685 -2.09 -3.87 -35.52
C ALA A 685 -1.55 -3.13 -36.76
N GLU A 686 -1.18 -1.86 -36.65
CA GLU A 686 -0.52 -1.14 -37.75
C GLU A 686 0.81 -1.81 -38.17
N GLY A 687 1.61 -2.30 -37.21
CA GLY A 687 2.86 -3.02 -37.50
C GLY A 687 2.65 -4.34 -38.24
N PHE A 688 1.63 -5.12 -37.88
CA PHE A 688 1.23 -6.30 -38.64
C PHE A 688 0.67 -5.95 -40.02
N LEU A 689 -0.06 -4.84 -40.12
CA LEU A 689 -0.70 -4.39 -41.35
C LEU A 689 0.35 -3.95 -42.39
N LEU A 690 1.36 -3.19 -41.95
CA LEU A 690 2.37 -2.56 -42.80
C LEU A 690 3.70 -3.33 -42.85
N ASP A 691 3.73 -4.56 -42.35
CA ASP A 691 4.92 -5.42 -42.22
C ASP A 691 6.12 -4.69 -41.56
N ASN A 692 5.86 -3.98 -40.46
CA ASN A 692 6.84 -3.11 -39.80
C ASN A 692 7.24 -3.59 -38.40
N ASN A 693 8.48 -4.09 -38.28
CA ASN A 693 9.04 -4.58 -37.01
C ASN A 693 9.10 -3.51 -35.90
N LEU A 694 9.44 -2.26 -36.23
CA LEU A 694 9.56 -1.20 -35.22
C LEU A 694 8.21 -0.94 -34.53
N MET A 695 7.14 -0.82 -35.32
CA MET A 695 5.79 -0.56 -34.81
C MET A 695 5.31 -1.71 -33.92
N THR A 696 5.60 -2.95 -34.30
CA THR A 696 5.28 -4.14 -33.49
C THR A 696 6.06 -4.18 -32.17
N ILE A 697 7.38 -3.88 -32.20
CA ILE A 697 8.20 -3.84 -30.98
C ILE A 697 7.69 -2.76 -30.02
N VAL A 698 7.48 -1.55 -30.53
CA VAL A 698 7.04 -0.40 -29.74
C VAL A 698 5.61 -0.60 -29.24
N GLY A 699 4.72 -1.13 -30.07
CA GLY A 699 3.35 -1.41 -29.69
C GLY A 699 3.27 -2.42 -28.55
N ALA A 700 4.06 -3.50 -28.61
CA ALA A 700 4.09 -4.51 -27.55
C ALA A 700 4.65 -3.95 -26.23
N LEU A 701 5.64 -3.07 -26.31
CA LEU A 701 6.22 -2.35 -25.17
C LEU A 701 5.19 -1.45 -24.47
N ILE A 702 4.44 -0.67 -25.25
CA ILE A 702 3.41 0.25 -24.73
C ILE A 702 2.20 -0.54 -24.20
N GLY A 703 1.77 -1.55 -24.94
CA GLY A 703 0.66 -2.44 -24.58
C GLY A 703 0.89 -3.13 -23.24
N SER A 704 2.07 -3.73 -23.06
CA SER A 704 2.48 -4.34 -21.80
C SER A 704 2.60 -3.31 -20.67
N SER A 705 3.13 -2.12 -20.95
CA SER A 705 3.21 -1.02 -19.96
C SER A 705 1.85 -0.61 -19.42
N GLY A 706 0.89 -0.33 -20.29
CA GLY A 706 -0.47 0.03 -19.88
C GLY A 706 -1.13 -1.08 -19.06
N ALA A 707 -1.01 -2.33 -19.49
CA ALA A 707 -1.62 -3.48 -18.82
C ALA A 707 -1.06 -3.70 -17.40
N ILE A 708 0.26 -3.58 -17.22
CA ILE A 708 0.91 -3.74 -15.91
C ILE A 708 0.49 -2.59 -14.98
N LEU A 709 0.46 -1.35 -15.46
CA LEU A 709 0.03 -0.22 -14.64
C LEU A 709 -1.44 -0.37 -14.21
N SER A 710 -2.34 -0.78 -15.11
CA SER A 710 -3.73 -1.07 -14.75
C SER A 710 -3.83 -2.17 -13.70
N TYR A 711 -3.03 -3.23 -13.83
CA TYR A 711 -2.99 -4.31 -12.84
C TYR A 711 -2.52 -3.83 -11.46
N ILE A 712 -1.41 -3.08 -11.40
CA ILE A 712 -0.87 -2.53 -10.14
C ILE A 712 -1.92 -1.66 -9.45
N MET A 713 -2.62 -0.81 -10.20
CA MET A 713 -3.66 0.07 -9.65
C MET A 713 -4.87 -0.73 -9.15
N CYS A 714 -5.34 -1.72 -9.91
CA CYS A 714 -6.41 -2.62 -9.50
C CYS A 714 -6.07 -3.38 -8.20
N VAL A 715 -4.86 -3.93 -8.10
CA VAL A 715 -4.38 -4.62 -6.89
C VAL A 715 -4.30 -3.66 -5.70
N ALA A 716 -3.75 -2.46 -5.89
CA ALA A 716 -3.66 -1.44 -4.84
C ALA A 716 -5.04 -1.03 -4.29
N MET A 717 -6.07 -1.03 -5.14
CA MET A 717 -7.45 -0.72 -4.77
C MET A 717 -8.24 -1.95 -4.29
N ASN A 718 -7.64 -3.14 -4.30
CA ASN A 718 -8.31 -4.41 -4.01
C ASN A 718 -9.58 -4.63 -4.86
N ARG A 719 -9.53 -4.25 -6.14
CA ARG A 719 -10.60 -4.42 -7.12
C ARG A 719 -10.05 -5.09 -8.37
N SER A 720 -10.76 -6.08 -8.92
CA SER A 720 -10.38 -6.69 -10.19
C SER A 720 -10.69 -5.76 -11.36
N LEU A 721 -9.90 -5.83 -12.44
CA LEU A 721 -10.11 -5.03 -13.65
C LEU A 721 -11.55 -5.12 -14.22
N PRO A 722 -12.20 -6.30 -14.33
CA PRO A 722 -13.58 -6.38 -14.78
C PRO A 722 -14.56 -5.61 -13.88
N ASN A 723 -14.32 -5.61 -12.56
CA ASN A 723 -15.16 -4.89 -11.59
C ASN A 723 -15.05 -3.36 -11.79
N VAL A 724 -13.86 -2.86 -12.14
CA VAL A 724 -13.66 -1.43 -12.44
C VAL A 724 -14.31 -1.06 -13.77
N ILE A 725 -14.02 -1.78 -14.86
CA ILE A 725 -14.50 -1.46 -16.21
C ILE A 725 -16.01 -1.66 -16.36
N LEU A 726 -16.59 -2.68 -15.72
CA LEU A 726 -18.03 -2.95 -15.77
C LEU A 726 -18.81 -2.16 -14.71
N GLY A 727 -18.15 -1.29 -13.94
CA GLY A 727 -18.77 -0.42 -12.94
C GLY A 727 -19.50 -1.21 -11.85
N GLY A 728 -18.85 -2.22 -11.28
CA GLY A 728 -19.35 -2.97 -10.13
C GLY A 728 -18.98 -2.30 -8.79
N PHE A 729 -19.82 -2.49 -7.79
CA PHE A 729 -19.68 -1.93 -6.45
C PHE A 729 -18.93 -2.89 -5.51
N GLY A 730 -18.02 -2.36 -4.68
CA GLY A 730 -17.32 -3.11 -3.62
C GLY A 730 -15.90 -3.58 -3.97
N THR A 731 -15.20 -4.12 -2.97
CA THR A 731 -13.86 -4.73 -3.09
C THR A 731 -13.97 -6.25 -3.25
N SER A 732 -12.91 -6.88 -3.77
CA SER A 732 -12.89 -8.35 -3.96
C SER A 732 -12.99 -9.15 -2.65
N SER A 733 -12.75 -8.49 -1.51
CA SER A 733 -12.78 -9.06 -0.16
C SER A 733 -13.98 -8.62 0.68
N THR A 734 -14.92 -7.85 0.13
CA THR A 734 -16.14 -7.45 0.86
C THR A 734 -17.07 -8.65 1.00
N ALA A 735 -17.34 -9.10 2.23
CA ALA A 735 -18.41 -10.04 2.53
C ALA A 735 -19.76 -9.29 2.53
N GLY A 736 -20.85 -9.94 2.10
CA GLY A 736 -22.19 -9.33 1.96
C GLY A 736 -22.92 -8.93 3.25
N GLY A 737 -22.19 -8.74 4.36
CA GLY A 737 -22.74 -8.33 5.65
C GLY A 737 -22.86 -6.81 5.80
N LYS A 738 -23.61 -6.37 6.83
CA LYS A 738 -23.65 -4.97 7.22
C LYS A 738 -22.28 -4.54 7.77
N PRO A 739 -21.74 -3.37 7.37
CA PRO A 739 -20.56 -2.81 8.00
C PRO A 739 -20.75 -2.64 9.51
N MET A 740 -19.66 -2.76 10.27
CA MET A 740 -19.68 -2.49 11.71
C MET A 740 -20.13 -1.05 11.97
N GLU A 741 -21.01 -0.87 12.95
CA GLU A 741 -21.44 0.48 13.35
C GLU A 741 -20.28 1.26 13.95
N ILE A 742 -20.24 2.56 13.67
CA ILE A 742 -19.23 3.46 14.24
C ILE A 742 -19.59 3.71 15.71
N THR A 743 -18.68 3.35 16.62
CA THR A 743 -18.84 3.58 18.07
C THR A 743 -17.99 4.77 18.52
N GLY A 744 -18.51 5.58 19.44
CA GLY A 744 -17.80 6.73 20.04
C GLY A 744 -18.06 8.06 19.33
N THR A 745 -17.32 9.10 19.74
CA THR A 745 -17.36 10.45 19.15
C THR A 745 -15.97 10.85 18.64
N HIS A 746 -15.90 11.80 17.70
CA HIS A 746 -14.62 12.30 17.21
C HIS A 746 -14.00 13.29 18.22
N THR A 747 -12.67 13.39 18.24
CA THR A 747 -11.95 14.45 18.96
C THR A 747 -11.55 15.52 17.96
N GLU A 748 -12.00 16.75 18.18
CA GLU A 748 -11.64 17.91 17.37
C GLU A 748 -10.58 18.74 18.09
N VAL A 749 -9.58 19.22 17.35
CA VAL A 749 -8.51 20.09 17.84
C VAL A 749 -8.39 21.31 16.94
N ASN A 750 -8.00 22.44 17.52
CA ASN A 750 -7.74 23.66 16.77
C ASN A 750 -6.29 23.72 16.24
N VAL A 751 -5.96 24.81 15.53
CA VAL A 751 -4.63 25.00 14.94
C VAL A 751 -3.54 25.07 16.00
N ASP A 752 -3.77 25.79 17.10
CA ASP A 752 -2.76 25.97 18.17
C ASP A 752 -2.40 24.63 18.82
N GLN A 753 -3.41 23.83 19.16
CA GLN A 753 -3.24 22.48 19.70
C GLN A 753 -2.51 21.56 18.72
N SER A 754 -2.82 21.66 17.42
CA SER A 754 -2.15 20.88 16.39
C SER A 754 -0.65 21.24 16.30
N ILE A 755 -0.32 22.52 16.40
CA ILE A 755 1.07 23.00 16.38
C ILE A 755 1.84 22.49 17.60
N GLU A 756 1.23 22.50 18.79
CA GLU A 756 1.84 21.95 20.00
C GLU A 756 2.17 20.46 19.84
N LEU A 757 1.23 19.66 19.33
CA LEU A 757 1.44 18.23 19.06
C LEU A 757 2.58 17.99 18.05
N ILE A 758 2.68 18.82 17.00
CA ILE A 758 3.76 18.73 16.01
C ILE A 758 5.12 19.10 16.65
N LYS A 759 5.17 20.09 17.54
CA LYS A 759 6.39 20.50 18.23
C LYS A 759 6.90 19.43 19.19
N GLU A 760 6.01 18.73 19.89
CA GLU A 760 6.36 17.62 20.80
C GLU A 760 6.83 16.37 20.05
N ALA A 761 6.37 16.16 18.81
CA ALA A 761 6.73 14.99 18.01
C ALA A 761 8.17 15.04 17.49
N ASN A 762 8.93 13.95 17.63
CA ASN A 762 10.28 13.81 17.04
C ASN A 762 10.28 13.10 15.68
N SER A 763 9.23 12.31 15.41
CA SER A 763 9.05 11.58 14.16
C SER A 763 7.64 11.80 13.64
N ILE A 764 7.53 12.34 12.43
CA ILE A 764 6.26 12.73 11.79
C ILE A 764 6.15 12.00 10.46
N ILE A 765 4.97 11.43 10.20
CA ILE A 765 4.64 10.80 8.91
C ILE A 765 3.49 11.59 8.30
N ILE A 766 3.66 12.08 7.08
CA ILE A 766 2.61 12.77 6.34
C ILE A 766 2.04 11.82 5.29
N THR A 767 0.74 11.55 5.36
CA THR A 767 0.03 10.71 4.38
C THR A 767 -0.81 11.61 3.46
N PRO A 768 -0.25 12.11 2.34
CA PRO A 768 -0.98 13.00 1.45
C PRO A 768 -2.07 12.23 0.68
N GLY A 769 -3.18 12.91 0.41
CA GLY A 769 -4.23 12.45 -0.50
C GLY A 769 -4.48 13.47 -1.62
N TRP A 770 -5.38 13.13 -2.54
CA TRP A 770 -5.72 14.03 -3.66
C TRP A 770 -6.21 15.41 -3.21
N GLY A 771 -6.90 15.50 -2.06
CA GLY A 771 -7.38 16.77 -1.51
C GLY A 771 -6.27 17.80 -1.27
N LEU A 772 -5.08 17.36 -0.87
CA LEU A 772 -3.91 18.23 -0.68
C LEU A 772 -3.46 18.84 -2.01
N CYS A 773 -3.37 18.02 -3.06
CA CYS A 773 -2.97 18.48 -4.40
C CYS A 773 -4.04 19.36 -5.05
N ALA A 774 -5.32 19.01 -4.89
CA ALA A 774 -6.45 19.77 -5.41
C ALA A 774 -6.53 21.18 -4.79
N ALA A 775 -6.18 21.31 -3.51
CA ALA A 775 -6.08 22.60 -2.81
C ALA A 775 -4.78 23.37 -3.08
N LYS A 776 -3.86 22.81 -3.89
CA LYS A 776 -2.49 23.32 -4.10
C LYS A 776 -1.70 23.48 -2.79
N ALA A 777 -2.00 22.68 -1.77
CA ALA A 777 -1.41 22.77 -0.42
C ALA A 777 -0.04 22.10 -0.31
N GLN A 778 0.46 21.43 -1.35
CA GLN A 778 1.78 20.81 -1.37
C GLN A 778 2.93 21.79 -1.16
N TYR A 779 2.80 23.05 -1.59
CA TYR A 779 3.86 24.05 -1.45
C TYR A 779 4.10 24.43 0.01
N PRO A 780 3.09 24.90 0.79
CA PRO A 780 3.30 25.20 2.20
C PRO A 780 3.66 23.95 3.02
N ILE A 781 3.17 22.76 2.64
CA ILE A 781 3.57 21.51 3.31
C ILE A 781 5.05 21.20 3.05
N ALA A 782 5.55 21.37 1.83
CA ALA A 782 6.97 21.18 1.53
C ALA A 782 7.86 22.15 2.32
N ASP A 783 7.45 23.41 2.45
CA ASP A 783 8.16 24.40 3.27
C ASP A 783 8.13 24.03 4.76
N MET A 784 6.97 23.58 5.27
CA MET A 784 6.84 23.10 6.64
C MET A 784 7.74 21.88 6.91
N VAL A 785 7.76 20.90 6.01
CA VAL A 785 8.63 19.73 6.11
C VAL A 785 10.09 20.16 6.17
N LYS A 786 10.50 21.09 5.30
CA LYS A 786 11.86 21.65 5.31
C LYS A 786 12.21 22.28 6.67
N MET A 787 11.33 23.13 7.21
CA MET A 787 11.54 23.78 8.52
C MET A 787 11.66 22.76 9.65
N LEU A 788 10.86 21.70 9.65
CA LEU A 788 10.91 20.65 10.67
C LEU A 788 12.18 19.80 10.57
N VAL A 789 12.63 19.49 9.35
CA VAL A 789 13.89 18.78 9.11
C VAL A 789 15.10 19.63 9.53
N GLU A 790 15.08 20.94 9.28
CA GLU A 790 16.11 21.88 9.75
C GLU A 790 16.18 21.94 11.28
N GLN A 791 15.08 21.64 11.99
CA GLN A 791 15.05 21.48 13.45
C GLN A 791 15.50 20.09 13.93
N GLY A 792 15.96 19.21 13.03
CA GLY A 792 16.42 17.85 13.35
C GLY A 792 15.31 16.82 13.57
N LYS A 793 14.06 17.13 13.20
CA LYS A 793 12.95 16.16 13.27
C LYS A 793 13.02 15.19 12.09
N SER A 794 12.59 13.95 12.33
CA SER A 794 12.44 12.95 11.27
C SER A 794 11.06 13.08 10.62
N VAL A 795 10.98 13.68 9.43
CA VAL A 795 9.72 13.85 8.70
C VAL A 795 9.77 13.06 7.40
N ARG A 796 8.73 12.25 7.14
CA ARG A 796 8.66 11.39 5.96
C ARG A 796 7.26 11.28 5.35
#